data_AF-A0A951M4K4-F1
#
_entry.id   AF-A0A951M4K4-F1
#
_cell.length_a   1.000
_cell.length_b   1.000
_cell.length_c   1.000
_cell.angle_alpha   90.00
_cell.angle_beta   90.00
_cell.angle_gamma   90.00
#
_symmetry.space_group_name_H-M   'P 1'
#
loop_
_entity.id
_entity.type
_entity.pdbx_description
1 polymer ?
#
loop_
_entity_poly.entity_id
_entity_poly.type
_entity_poly.pdbx_seq_one_letter_code
_entity_poly.pdbx_strand_id
1 'polypeptide(L)'
;MTVVISRSDVWSRLIGPTLGDAMAGGLTGVVTVTFALAYAALMFSGPLLPQLGVGLGVTLIGTMVVATIVGLRGSLPFAAAGPDSSSVVVIAVMGSDLAARHSPEVAARHFIVLTVLSTLVSGMVLFALGTLRLGRAVRYTPFPVIAGFMSTIGLLIIASALALANGAPVRLSDWSTVVSAAQNPHLIAGLGFGLIMLIATRLWNGASTTPLLVLVAIIVAHLVRIATGITVEEARASGWLFSGVGEIAFVNPLRHISALAIDWQIIGNNLGYIGVVSLATTLVVLLNETGLEAATGRDIDVDHELRWHGAANLAAGFAGGLVGNISIGRTMLNYQCGARTRLSVFTMVGVLALFVAFSRLVGYLPPFILGGVLLSLGASITQEWLMRSRAKLSHLDYGLVILTAAIGVLGSISFAVAAGLALSCLLFVLACAYSPVICKDYLHPAHGDGRLSPTVQEANSRPESGRLLRIIELQGFIFFGNANRLTERVRQCLMGRGLAVGGALVLDFTRVIGLDSAAVFALSRIQQLIAAAGADLAFVVPTRELAHALKQGGVLGETVPSFQELAHAFEFYEELASVDPAPAIRGERNFVGQLTTKIGVADATAPLLSHPRRREREPFDVSSPGSDERSTSHSTPI
;
A
#
# COMPACT_ATOMS: atom_id res chain seq x y z
N MET A 1 -17.61 33.60 1.83
CA MET A 1 -18.69 32.81 1.20
C MET A 1 -18.95 33.38 -0.18
N THR A 2 -18.24 32.86 -1.18
CA THR A 2 -18.52 33.15 -2.59
C THR A 2 -19.02 31.83 -3.14
N VAL A 3 -20.31 31.75 -3.43
CA VAL A 3 -20.94 30.55 -4.00
C VAL A 3 -20.34 30.38 -5.39
N VAL A 4 -19.32 29.54 -5.51
CA VAL A 4 -18.86 29.02 -6.80
C VAL A 4 -19.98 28.10 -7.26
N ILE A 5 -20.92 28.66 -8.02
CA ILE A 5 -21.88 27.87 -8.78
C ILE A 5 -21.03 27.01 -9.72
N SER A 6 -20.92 25.73 -9.40
CA SER A 6 -20.28 24.75 -10.26
C SER A 6 -20.91 24.86 -11.66
N ARG A 7 -20.09 24.94 -12.72
CA ARG A 7 -20.59 24.97 -14.12
C ARG A 7 -21.57 23.83 -14.44
N SER A 8 -21.59 22.75 -13.64
CA SER A 8 -22.55 21.64 -13.76
C SER A 8 -24.01 22.01 -13.47
N ASP A 9 -24.25 23.03 -12.63
CA ASP A 9 -25.62 23.42 -12.24
C ASP A 9 -26.32 24.27 -13.31
N VAL A 10 -25.54 24.88 -14.21
CA VAL A 10 -26.08 25.66 -15.33
C VAL A 10 -26.58 24.74 -16.45
N TRP A 11 -25.80 23.71 -16.81
CA TRP A 11 -26.16 22.76 -17.87
C TRP A 11 -27.34 21.86 -17.51
N SER A 12 -27.40 21.38 -16.27
CA SER A 12 -28.52 20.54 -15.78
C SER A 12 -29.85 21.29 -15.72
N ARG A 13 -29.83 22.60 -15.44
CA ARG A 13 -31.02 23.46 -15.45
C ARG A 13 -31.55 23.80 -16.86
N LEU A 14 -30.68 23.81 -17.87
CA LEU A 14 -31.04 24.16 -19.26
C LEU A 14 -31.60 22.99 -20.06
N ILE A 15 -31.16 21.75 -19.78
CA ILE A 15 -31.36 20.59 -20.69
C ILE A 15 -32.32 19.54 -20.08
N GLY A 16 -32.66 19.66 -18.80
CA GLY A 16 -33.46 18.66 -18.08
C GLY A 16 -32.61 17.46 -17.63
N PRO A 17 -32.96 16.82 -16.51
CA PRO A 17 -32.09 15.85 -15.85
C PRO A 17 -31.80 14.60 -16.70
N THR A 18 -32.78 14.13 -17.47
CA THR A 18 -32.68 12.92 -18.30
C THR A 18 -31.80 13.12 -19.54
N LEU A 19 -31.95 14.25 -20.23
CA LEU A 19 -31.14 14.56 -21.40
C LEU A 19 -29.69 14.91 -21.00
N GLY A 20 -29.50 15.55 -19.85
CA GLY A 20 -28.17 15.76 -19.25
C GLY A 20 -27.42 14.45 -18.98
N ASP A 21 -28.08 13.49 -18.33
CA ASP A 21 -27.52 12.13 -18.12
C ASP A 21 -27.18 11.43 -19.44
N ALA A 22 -28.08 11.52 -20.42
CA ALA A 22 -27.89 10.86 -21.71
C ALA A 22 -26.68 11.42 -22.48
N MET A 23 -26.54 12.75 -22.54
CA MET A 23 -25.42 13.43 -23.19
C MET A 23 -24.09 13.14 -22.47
N ALA A 24 -24.08 13.19 -21.14
CA ALA A 24 -22.90 12.90 -20.34
C ALA A 24 -22.40 11.46 -20.56
N GLY A 25 -23.33 10.49 -20.53
CA GLY A 25 -23.00 9.10 -20.82
C GLY A 25 -22.58 8.87 -22.26
N GLY A 26 -23.17 9.58 -23.22
CA GLY A 26 -22.75 9.55 -24.63
C GLY A 26 -21.32 10.03 -24.83
N LEU A 27 -20.96 11.18 -24.27
CA LEU A 27 -19.59 11.72 -24.33
C LEU A 27 -18.59 10.78 -23.63
N THR A 28 -18.95 10.27 -22.45
CA THR A 28 -18.14 9.30 -21.71
C THR A 28 -17.99 7.99 -22.50
N GLY A 29 -19.01 7.58 -23.24
CA GLY A 29 -18.98 6.45 -24.17
C GLY A 29 -17.94 6.63 -25.27
N VAL A 30 -17.90 7.80 -25.91
CA VAL A 30 -16.88 8.13 -26.94
C VAL A 30 -15.47 8.08 -26.37
N VAL A 31 -15.26 8.61 -25.16
CA VAL A 31 -13.97 8.53 -24.46
C VAL A 31 -13.61 7.08 -24.15
N THR A 32 -14.58 6.29 -23.67
CA THR A 32 -14.36 4.89 -23.34
C THR A 32 -14.03 4.05 -24.57
N VAL A 33 -14.70 4.28 -25.70
CA VAL A 33 -14.35 3.69 -27.00
C VAL A 33 -12.92 4.06 -27.39
N THR A 34 -12.54 5.34 -27.26
CA THR A 34 -11.19 5.80 -27.61
C THR A 34 -10.11 5.04 -26.84
N PHE A 35 -10.28 4.89 -25.52
CA PHE A 35 -9.34 4.12 -24.70
C PHE A 35 -9.40 2.62 -25.01
N ALA A 36 -10.58 2.05 -25.23
CA ALA A 36 -10.73 0.65 -25.62
C ALA A 36 -9.98 0.35 -26.93
N LEU A 37 -10.07 1.24 -27.93
CA LEU A 37 -9.32 1.15 -29.18
C LEU A 37 -7.81 1.23 -28.96
N ALA A 38 -7.37 2.22 -28.18
CA ALA A 38 -5.94 2.40 -27.87
C ALA A 38 -5.37 1.17 -27.17
N TYR A 39 -6.08 0.63 -26.19
CA TYR A 39 -5.66 -0.55 -25.44
C TYR A 39 -5.71 -1.84 -26.25
N ALA A 40 -6.73 -2.04 -27.10
CA ALA A 40 -6.77 -3.16 -28.03
C ALA A 40 -5.60 -3.10 -29.03
N ALA A 41 -5.33 -1.92 -29.60
CA ALA A 41 -4.19 -1.72 -30.50
C ALA A 41 -2.84 -1.94 -29.79
N LEU A 42 -2.74 -1.59 -28.51
CA LEU A 42 -1.56 -1.86 -27.70
C LEU A 42 -1.30 -3.36 -27.52
N MET A 43 -2.35 -4.09 -27.13
CA MET A 43 -2.31 -5.53 -26.85
C MET A 43 -2.08 -6.38 -28.11
N PHE A 44 -2.67 -5.97 -29.24
CA PHE A 44 -2.60 -6.68 -30.51
C PHE A 44 -1.72 -5.93 -31.52
N SER A 45 -0.53 -5.52 -31.07
CA SER A 45 0.48 -4.88 -31.91
C SER A 45 1.47 -5.88 -32.50
N GLY A 46 2.22 -5.45 -33.53
CA GLY A 46 3.27 -6.26 -34.15
C GLY A 46 2.74 -7.57 -34.73
N PRO A 47 3.33 -8.75 -34.41
CA PRO A 47 2.90 -10.04 -34.96
C PRO A 47 1.44 -10.43 -34.65
N LEU A 48 0.81 -9.79 -33.67
CA LEU A 48 -0.57 -10.06 -33.24
C LEU A 48 -1.60 -9.13 -33.93
N LEU A 49 -1.15 -8.19 -34.77
CA LEU A 49 -2.00 -7.24 -35.49
C LEU A 49 -3.12 -7.90 -36.32
N PRO A 50 -2.91 -9.05 -36.99
CA PRO A 50 -3.98 -9.72 -37.72
C PRO A 50 -5.18 -10.12 -36.84
N GLN A 51 -4.98 -10.24 -35.52
CA GLN A 51 -6.04 -10.57 -34.56
C GLN A 51 -6.64 -9.33 -33.87
N LEU A 52 -6.31 -8.12 -34.31
CA LEU A 52 -6.84 -6.88 -33.75
C LEU A 52 -8.38 -6.85 -33.74
N GLY A 53 -9.05 -7.38 -34.76
CA GLY A 53 -10.52 -7.49 -34.79
C GLY A 53 -11.10 -8.30 -33.62
N VAL A 54 -10.45 -9.40 -33.25
CA VAL A 54 -10.79 -10.19 -32.06
C VAL A 54 -10.48 -9.40 -30.80
N GLY A 55 -9.30 -8.76 -30.74
CA GLY A 55 -8.89 -7.93 -29.60
C GLY A 55 -9.84 -6.79 -29.28
N LEU A 56 -10.38 -6.13 -30.32
CA LEU A 56 -11.41 -5.12 -30.22
C LEU A 56 -12.71 -5.71 -29.67
N GLY A 57 -13.12 -6.89 -30.15
CA GLY A 57 -14.28 -7.61 -29.63
C GLY A 57 -14.15 -7.94 -28.13
N VAL A 58 -13.02 -8.54 -27.75
CA VAL A 58 -12.68 -8.87 -26.35
C VAL A 58 -12.71 -7.63 -25.46
N THR A 59 -12.10 -6.53 -25.92
CA THR A 59 -12.02 -5.29 -25.14
C THR A 59 -13.39 -4.62 -25.00
N LEU A 60 -14.16 -4.50 -26.09
CA LEU A 60 -15.46 -3.83 -26.08
C LEU A 60 -16.51 -4.65 -25.32
N ILE A 61 -16.57 -5.98 -25.49
CA ILE A 61 -17.47 -6.85 -24.69
C ILE A 61 -17.13 -6.71 -23.21
N GLY A 62 -15.86 -6.87 -22.84
CA GLY A 62 -15.43 -6.75 -21.45
C GLY A 62 -15.85 -5.41 -20.86
N THR A 63 -15.62 -4.33 -21.60
CA THR A 63 -16.06 -2.97 -21.23
C THR A 63 -17.57 -2.91 -21.03
N MET A 64 -18.39 -3.38 -21.97
CA MET A 64 -19.84 -3.31 -21.88
C MET A 64 -20.37 -4.10 -20.67
N VAL A 65 -19.85 -5.31 -20.44
CA VAL A 65 -20.26 -6.17 -19.33
C VAL A 65 -19.88 -5.54 -17.99
N VAL A 66 -18.62 -5.09 -17.86
CA VAL A 66 -18.15 -4.46 -16.61
C VAL A 66 -18.89 -3.15 -16.34
N ALA A 67 -18.99 -2.27 -17.34
CA ALA A 67 -19.74 -1.02 -17.23
C ALA A 67 -21.19 -1.24 -16.80
N THR A 68 -21.85 -2.25 -17.37
CA THR A 68 -23.24 -2.56 -17.03
C THR A 68 -23.34 -3.05 -15.58
N ILE A 69 -22.55 -4.04 -15.18
CA ILE A 69 -22.69 -4.65 -13.84
C ILE A 69 -22.29 -3.65 -12.75
N VAL A 70 -21.12 -3.02 -12.89
CA VAL A 70 -20.64 -2.04 -11.91
C VAL A 70 -21.52 -0.79 -11.91
N GLY A 71 -21.92 -0.28 -13.08
CA GLY A 71 -22.81 0.88 -13.17
C GLY A 71 -24.24 0.62 -12.68
N LEU A 72 -24.68 -0.65 -12.57
CA LEU A 72 -25.98 -1.03 -11.99
C LEU A 72 -25.94 -1.39 -10.51
N ARG A 73 -24.81 -1.92 -10.02
CA ARG A 73 -24.71 -2.48 -8.67
C ARG A 73 -23.73 -1.75 -7.76
N GLY A 74 -22.78 -1.01 -8.33
CA GLY A 74 -21.85 -0.16 -7.60
C GLY A 74 -22.56 1.01 -6.91
N SER A 75 -21.83 1.60 -5.97
CA SER A 75 -22.25 2.67 -5.07
C SER A 75 -22.48 3.98 -5.80
N LEU A 76 -21.73 4.20 -6.89
CA LEU A 76 -21.83 5.40 -7.72
C LEU A 76 -22.72 5.16 -8.95
N PRO A 77 -23.89 5.82 -9.07
CA PRO A 77 -24.83 5.56 -10.15
C PRO A 77 -24.34 6.03 -11.53
N PHE A 78 -23.35 6.92 -11.59
CA PHE A 78 -22.74 7.46 -12.82
C PHE A 78 -21.34 6.89 -13.07
N ALA A 79 -20.97 5.80 -12.39
CA ALA A 79 -19.65 5.17 -12.52
C ALA A 79 -19.37 4.73 -13.96
N ALA A 80 -18.24 5.17 -14.49
CA ALA A 80 -17.80 4.82 -15.84
C ALA A 80 -16.67 3.80 -15.76
N ALA A 81 -17.03 2.53 -15.97
CA ALA A 81 -16.09 1.43 -15.97
C ALA A 81 -15.66 1.00 -17.39
N GLY A 82 -14.48 0.41 -17.46
CA GLY A 82 -13.88 -0.07 -18.70
C GLY A 82 -12.45 -0.56 -18.47
N PRO A 83 -11.69 -0.86 -19.53
CA PRO A 83 -10.32 -1.29 -19.40
C PRO A 83 -9.47 -0.24 -18.70
N ASP A 84 -8.52 -0.72 -17.90
CA ASP A 84 -7.54 0.10 -17.19
C ASP A 84 -6.15 -0.09 -17.79
N SER A 85 -5.36 0.99 -17.82
CA SER A 85 -4.01 0.99 -18.37
C SER A 85 -3.08 -0.04 -17.73
N SER A 86 -3.18 -0.25 -16.42
CA SER A 86 -2.23 -1.10 -15.68
C SER A 86 -2.37 -2.56 -16.09
N SER A 87 -3.60 -3.05 -16.10
CA SER A 87 -3.91 -4.42 -16.50
C SER A 87 -3.65 -4.65 -17.99
N VAL A 88 -4.03 -3.71 -18.84
CA VAL A 88 -3.81 -3.78 -20.30
C VAL A 88 -2.34 -3.88 -20.64
N VAL A 89 -1.47 -3.12 -19.97
CA VAL A 89 -0.03 -3.09 -20.26
C VAL A 89 0.63 -4.40 -19.89
N VAL A 90 0.28 -4.99 -18.74
CA VAL A 90 0.76 -6.32 -18.36
C VAL A 90 0.35 -7.35 -19.41
N ILE A 91 -0.90 -7.26 -19.89
CA ILE A 91 -1.41 -8.14 -20.94
C ILE A 91 -0.67 -7.89 -22.27
N ALA A 92 -0.41 -6.64 -22.66
CA ALA A 92 0.33 -6.31 -23.87
C ALA A 92 1.78 -6.84 -23.83
N VAL A 93 2.44 -6.75 -22.67
CA VAL A 93 3.78 -7.32 -22.47
C VAL A 93 3.73 -8.85 -22.58
N MET A 94 2.73 -9.51 -21.98
CA MET A 94 2.51 -10.94 -22.12
C MET A 94 2.31 -11.35 -23.60
N GLY A 95 1.54 -10.60 -24.37
CA GLY A 95 1.36 -10.83 -25.80
C GLY A 95 2.66 -10.70 -26.58
N SER A 96 3.45 -9.66 -26.28
CA SER A 96 4.76 -9.43 -26.92
C SER A 96 5.76 -10.55 -26.62
N ASP A 97 5.77 -11.03 -25.38
CA ASP A 97 6.64 -12.12 -24.92
C ASP A 97 6.27 -13.46 -25.56
N LEU A 98 4.97 -13.77 -25.68
CA LEU A 98 4.49 -14.94 -26.43
C LEU A 98 4.86 -14.87 -27.90
N ALA A 99 4.67 -13.71 -28.54
CA ALA A 99 5.01 -13.49 -29.93
C ALA A 99 6.52 -13.56 -30.21
N ALA A 100 7.36 -13.27 -29.20
CA ALA A 100 8.81 -13.40 -29.30
C ALA A 100 9.30 -14.85 -29.18
N ARG A 101 8.56 -15.72 -28.47
CA ARG A 101 8.97 -17.11 -28.17
C ARG A 101 8.30 -18.16 -29.05
N HIS A 102 7.18 -17.82 -29.69
CA HIS A 102 6.35 -18.76 -30.44
C HIS A 102 5.94 -18.20 -31.80
N SER A 103 5.45 -19.06 -32.71
CA SER A 103 4.91 -18.60 -33.98
C SER A 103 3.67 -17.70 -33.77
N PRO A 104 3.37 -16.76 -34.69
CA PRO A 104 2.26 -15.80 -34.52
C PRO A 104 0.91 -16.46 -34.23
N GLU A 105 0.60 -17.59 -34.88
CA GLU A 105 -0.65 -18.33 -34.66
C GLU A 105 -0.74 -18.96 -33.28
N VAL A 106 0.37 -19.56 -32.81
CA VAL A 106 0.47 -20.15 -31.47
C VAL A 106 0.41 -19.05 -30.42
N ALA A 107 1.14 -17.95 -30.62
CA ALA A 107 1.12 -16.81 -29.72
C ALA A 107 -0.31 -16.23 -29.60
N ALA A 108 -0.99 -15.97 -30.72
CA ALA A 108 -2.31 -15.36 -30.73
C ALA A 108 -3.37 -16.21 -30.00
N ARG A 109 -3.44 -17.52 -30.26
CA ARG A 109 -4.44 -18.39 -29.62
C ARG A 109 -4.24 -18.51 -28.11
N HIS A 110 -2.99 -18.64 -27.64
CA HIS A 110 -2.69 -18.70 -26.21
C HIS A 110 -2.86 -17.34 -25.54
N PHE A 111 -2.51 -16.26 -26.23
CA PHE A 111 -2.67 -14.89 -25.73
C PHE A 111 -4.12 -14.55 -25.41
N ILE A 112 -5.06 -14.89 -26.31
CA ILE A 112 -6.49 -14.67 -26.10
C ILE A 112 -6.98 -15.47 -24.88
N VAL A 113 -6.59 -16.75 -24.77
CA VAL A 113 -6.95 -17.59 -23.62
C VAL A 113 -6.38 -17.04 -22.31
N LEU A 114 -5.09 -16.67 -22.28
CA LEU A 114 -4.46 -16.08 -21.10
C LEU A 114 -5.10 -14.75 -20.69
N THR A 115 -5.54 -13.95 -21.66
CA THR A 115 -6.28 -12.70 -21.40
C THR A 115 -7.61 -12.96 -20.70
N VAL A 116 -8.37 -13.95 -21.17
CA VAL A 116 -9.65 -14.33 -20.55
C VAL A 116 -9.44 -14.99 -19.18
N LEU A 117 -8.44 -15.86 -19.04
CA LEU A 117 -8.08 -16.44 -17.75
C LEU A 117 -7.63 -15.37 -16.74
N SER A 118 -6.85 -14.38 -17.17
CA SER A 118 -6.46 -13.24 -16.34
C SER A 118 -7.68 -12.48 -15.83
N THR A 119 -8.68 -12.30 -16.70
CA THR A 119 -9.93 -11.61 -16.38
C THR A 119 -10.76 -12.41 -15.37
N LEU A 120 -10.91 -13.73 -15.57
CA LEU A 120 -11.61 -14.63 -14.65
C LEU A 120 -10.93 -14.68 -13.27
N VAL A 121 -9.60 -14.86 -13.23
CA VAL A 121 -8.85 -14.93 -11.97
C VAL A 121 -8.91 -13.59 -11.23
N SER A 122 -8.77 -12.47 -11.94
CA SER A 122 -8.92 -11.14 -11.34
C SER A 122 -10.32 -10.96 -10.74
N GLY A 123 -11.37 -11.36 -11.48
CA GLY A 123 -12.74 -11.32 -10.98
C GLY A 123 -12.96 -12.21 -9.75
N MET A 124 -12.40 -13.42 -9.74
CA MET A 124 -12.45 -14.34 -8.62
C MET A 124 -11.76 -13.77 -7.38
N VAL A 125 -10.56 -13.20 -7.54
CA VAL A 125 -9.79 -12.60 -6.44
C VAL A 125 -10.53 -11.40 -5.85
N LEU A 126 -11.03 -10.48 -6.69
CA LEU A 126 -11.82 -9.33 -6.23
C LEU A 126 -13.09 -9.77 -5.49
N PHE A 127 -13.83 -10.72 -6.06
CA PHE A 127 -15.06 -11.25 -5.46
C PHE A 127 -14.78 -11.91 -4.11
N ALA A 128 -13.71 -12.71 -4.02
CA ALA A 128 -13.27 -13.33 -2.77
C ALA A 128 -12.88 -12.28 -1.72
N LEU A 129 -12.08 -11.27 -2.10
CA LEU A 129 -11.69 -10.20 -1.19
C LEU A 129 -12.89 -9.42 -0.65
N GLY A 130 -13.85 -9.07 -1.51
CA GLY A 130 -15.05 -8.35 -1.08
C GLY A 130 -16.01 -9.19 -0.24
N THR A 131 -16.16 -10.49 -0.54
CA THR A 131 -17.03 -11.39 0.25
C THR A 131 -16.43 -11.72 1.62
N LEU A 132 -15.11 -11.91 1.70
CA LEU A 132 -14.38 -12.14 2.94
C LEU A 132 -14.15 -10.86 3.77
N ARG A 133 -14.61 -9.69 3.28
CA ARG A 133 -14.43 -8.37 3.91
C ARG A 133 -12.97 -8.01 4.15
N LEU A 134 -12.12 -8.37 3.19
CA LEU A 134 -10.68 -8.14 3.21
C LEU A 134 -10.28 -6.83 2.50
N GLY A 135 -11.22 -5.99 2.07
CA GLY A 135 -10.92 -4.71 1.42
C GLY A 135 -10.08 -3.77 2.29
N ARG A 136 -10.25 -3.83 3.61
CA ARG A 136 -9.37 -3.11 4.57
C ARG A 136 -7.93 -3.64 4.55
N ALA A 137 -7.75 -4.96 4.42
CA ALA A 137 -6.42 -5.57 4.44
C ALA A 137 -5.58 -5.12 3.24
N VAL A 138 -6.20 -5.01 2.07
CA VAL A 138 -5.52 -4.60 0.84
C VAL A 138 -5.03 -3.13 0.92
N ARG A 139 -5.70 -2.28 1.71
CA ARG A 139 -5.24 -0.90 1.99
C ARG A 139 -3.91 -0.84 2.76
N TYR A 140 -3.45 -1.93 3.36
CA TYR A 140 -2.11 -2.00 3.99
C TYR A 140 -0.98 -2.25 2.99
N THR A 141 -1.25 -2.29 1.68
CA THR A 141 -0.20 -2.37 0.67
C THR A 141 0.73 -1.15 0.81
N PRO A 142 2.04 -1.36 1.05
CA PRO A 142 2.95 -0.24 1.23
C PRO A 142 2.98 0.67 -0.01
N PHE A 143 2.93 1.99 0.21
CA PHE A 143 2.98 2.96 -0.88
C PHE A 143 4.16 2.78 -1.85
N PRO A 144 5.39 2.41 -1.40
CA PRO A 144 6.51 2.15 -2.31
C PRO A 144 6.24 1.03 -3.32
N VAL A 145 5.46 -0.01 -2.95
CA VAL A 145 5.07 -1.09 -3.87
C VAL A 145 4.16 -0.56 -4.96
N ILE A 146 3.14 0.21 -4.58
CA ILE A 146 2.20 0.83 -5.51
C ILE A 146 2.94 1.80 -6.44
N ALA A 147 3.81 2.64 -5.90
CA ALA A 147 4.58 3.61 -6.67
C ALA A 147 5.58 2.93 -7.62
N GLY A 148 6.29 1.88 -7.18
CA GLY A 148 7.19 1.08 -8.03
C GLY A 148 6.44 0.39 -9.17
N PHE A 149 5.31 -0.24 -8.87
CA PHE A 149 4.45 -0.87 -9.86
C PHE A 149 3.89 0.15 -10.87
N MET A 150 3.28 1.25 -10.41
CA MET A 150 2.73 2.27 -11.29
C MET A 150 3.79 2.99 -12.12
N SER A 151 4.99 3.19 -11.56
CA SER A 151 6.14 3.70 -12.33
C SER A 151 6.54 2.75 -13.45
N THR A 152 6.57 1.44 -13.17
CA THR A 152 6.82 0.39 -14.18
C THR A 152 5.77 0.45 -15.28
N ILE A 153 4.49 0.51 -14.91
CA ILE A 153 3.36 0.62 -15.84
C ILE A 153 3.51 1.87 -16.72
N GLY A 154 3.78 3.04 -16.13
CA GLY A 154 3.95 4.29 -16.88
C GLY A 154 5.05 4.20 -17.94
N LEU A 155 6.20 3.64 -17.59
CA LEU A 155 7.33 3.46 -18.51
C LEU A 155 7.03 2.41 -19.60
N LEU A 156 6.37 1.31 -19.25
CA LEU A 156 5.97 0.28 -20.21
C LEU A 156 4.88 0.77 -21.18
N ILE A 157 3.97 1.63 -20.74
CA ILE A 157 3.02 2.32 -21.63
C ILE A 157 3.78 3.15 -22.64
N ILE A 158 4.76 3.95 -22.21
CA ILE A 158 5.56 4.76 -23.12
C ILE A 158 6.26 3.86 -24.14
N ALA A 159 6.96 2.82 -23.69
CA ALA A 159 7.66 1.89 -24.58
C ALA A 159 6.71 1.21 -25.59
N SER A 160 5.56 0.73 -25.13
CA SER A 160 4.56 0.07 -25.97
C SER A 160 3.87 1.05 -26.94
N ALA A 161 3.66 2.30 -26.53
CA ALA A 161 3.09 3.35 -27.36
C ALA A 161 4.07 3.82 -28.44
N LEU A 162 5.37 3.87 -28.14
CA LEU A 162 6.43 4.11 -29.13
C LEU A 162 6.43 3.01 -30.19
N ALA A 163 6.33 1.73 -29.78
CA ALA A 163 6.25 0.61 -30.71
C ALA A 163 4.98 0.67 -31.58
N LEU A 164 3.83 1.02 -31.01
CA LEU A 164 2.58 1.20 -31.75
C LEU A 164 2.66 2.34 -32.78
N ALA A 165 3.21 3.49 -32.39
CA ALA A 165 3.36 4.64 -33.29
C ALA A 165 4.41 4.39 -34.39
N ASN A 166 5.46 3.63 -34.09
CA ASN A 166 6.50 3.25 -35.05
C ASN A 166 6.06 2.11 -35.98
N GLY A 167 5.05 1.32 -35.60
CA GLY A 167 4.64 0.11 -36.32
C GLY A 167 5.58 -1.09 -36.12
N ALA A 168 6.68 -0.92 -35.40
CA ALA A 168 7.66 -1.96 -35.06
C ALA A 168 8.24 -1.72 -33.65
N PRO A 169 8.68 -2.78 -32.94
CA PRO A 169 9.30 -2.64 -31.63
C PRO A 169 10.53 -1.72 -31.66
N VAL A 170 10.56 -0.73 -30.77
CA VAL A 170 11.72 0.16 -30.58
C VAL A 170 12.53 -0.36 -29.39
N ARG A 171 13.69 -0.98 -29.65
CA ARG A 171 14.56 -1.52 -28.61
C ARG A 171 15.63 -0.51 -28.25
N LEU A 172 15.56 0.06 -27.05
CA LEU A 172 16.54 1.05 -26.59
C LEU A 172 17.97 0.49 -26.50
N SER A 173 18.13 -0.83 -26.42
CA SER A 173 19.42 -1.51 -26.43
C SER A 173 20.07 -1.60 -27.83
N ASP A 174 19.30 -1.37 -28.90
CA ASP A 174 19.77 -1.44 -30.27
C ASP A 174 19.68 -0.06 -30.92
N TRP A 175 20.83 0.63 -30.98
CA TRP A 175 20.92 2.00 -31.49
C TRP A 175 20.45 2.13 -32.94
N SER A 176 20.56 1.08 -33.75
CA SER A 176 20.09 1.10 -35.14
C SER A 176 18.56 1.20 -35.23
N THR A 177 17.85 0.52 -34.32
CA THR A 177 16.39 0.63 -34.21
C THR A 177 15.95 2.00 -33.72
N VAL A 178 16.74 2.64 -32.86
CA VAL A 178 16.45 3.99 -32.36
C VAL A 178 16.62 5.03 -33.46
N VAL A 179 17.72 4.97 -34.23
CA VAL A 179 17.97 5.92 -35.33
C VAL A 179 16.92 5.78 -36.44
N SER A 180 16.59 4.55 -36.83
CA SER A 180 15.55 4.30 -37.85
C SER A 180 14.17 4.74 -37.36
N ALA A 181 13.82 4.46 -36.11
CA ALA A 181 12.57 4.93 -35.51
C ALA A 181 12.51 6.47 -35.45
N ALA A 182 13.61 7.14 -35.14
CA ALA A 182 13.67 8.61 -35.08
C ALA A 182 13.42 9.29 -36.44
N GLN A 183 13.70 8.58 -37.55
CA GLN A 183 13.43 9.04 -38.91
C GLN A 183 12.04 8.64 -39.42
N ASN A 184 11.31 7.80 -38.68
CA ASN A 184 10.00 7.31 -39.10
C ASN A 184 8.93 8.42 -38.95
N PRO A 185 8.28 8.85 -40.05
CA PRO A 185 7.27 9.89 -40.00
C PRO A 185 6.06 9.52 -39.12
N HIS A 186 5.72 8.23 -38.98
CA HIS A 186 4.64 7.78 -38.10
C HIS A 186 4.96 8.06 -36.64
N LEU A 187 6.20 7.77 -36.22
CA LEU A 187 6.64 8.01 -34.85
C LEU A 187 6.70 9.51 -34.54
N ILE A 188 7.21 10.32 -35.48
CA ILE A 188 7.26 11.78 -35.33
C ILE A 188 5.84 12.34 -35.16
N ALA A 189 4.88 11.91 -35.98
CA ALA A 189 3.48 12.32 -35.86
C ALA A 189 2.86 11.88 -34.53
N GLY A 190 3.13 10.65 -34.08
CA GLY A 190 2.68 10.11 -32.80
C GLY A 190 3.25 10.86 -31.59
N LEU A 191 4.56 11.15 -31.59
CA LEU A 191 5.23 11.96 -30.57
C LEU A 191 4.69 13.40 -30.55
N GLY A 192 4.54 14.01 -31.72
CA GLY A 192 3.97 15.36 -31.85
C GLY A 192 2.57 15.44 -31.28
N PHE A 193 1.69 14.50 -31.66
CA PHE A 193 0.33 14.44 -31.12
C PHE A 193 0.33 14.13 -29.60
N GLY A 194 1.17 13.21 -29.14
CA GLY A 194 1.29 12.89 -27.72
C GLY A 194 1.76 14.09 -26.88
N LEU A 195 2.68 14.90 -27.40
CA LEU A 195 3.12 16.14 -26.76
C LEU A 195 2.01 17.19 -26.73
N ILE A 196 1.29 17.38 -27.84
CA ILE A 196 0.13 18.28 -27.91
C ILE A 196 -0.93 17.85 -26.88
N MET A 197 -1.25 16.56 -26.82
CA MET A 197 -2.20 16.00 -25.87
C MET A 197 -1.75 16.23 -24.42
N LEU A 198 -0.46 15.97 -24.11
CA LEU A 198 0.11 16.17 -22.78
C LEU A 198 0.08 17.65 -22.35
N ILE A 199 0.41 18.57 -23.24
CA ILE A 199 0.37 20.01 -22.95
C ILE A 199 -1.08 20.46 -22.79
N ALA A 200 -1.97 20.10 -23.71
CA ALA A 200 -3.37 20.51 -23.68
C ALA A 200 -4.10 20.00 -22.45
N THR A 201 -3.86 18.75 -22.03
CA THR A 201 -4.46 18.18 -20.81
C THR A 201 -3.93 18.82 -19.52
N ARG A 202 -2.75 19.45 -19.54
CA ARG A 202 -2.22 20.24 -18.41
C ARG A 202 -2.69 21.69 -18.40
N LEU A 203 -2.89 22.29 -19.57
CA LEU A 203 -3.33 23.68 -19.70
C LEU A 203 -4.85 23.82 -19.59
N TRP A 204 -5.59 22.84 -20.11
CA TRP A 204 -7.04 22.83 -20.15
C TRP A 204 -7.58 21.68 -19.32
N ASN A 205 -8.09 22.01 -18.13
CA ASN A 205 -8.78 21.07 -17.23
C ASN A 205 -10.20 20.72 -17.72
N GLY A 206 -10.46 20.81 -19.02
CA GLY A 206 -11.74 20.46 -19.62
C GLY A 206 -11.88 18.95 -19.75
N ALA A 207 -12.96 18.39 -19.22
CA ALA A 207 -13.23 16.96 -19.31
C ALA A 207 -13.36 16.47 -20.78
N SER A 208 -13.70 17.38 -21.71
CA SER A 208 -13.82 17.12 -23.14
C SER A 208 -12.51 17.27 -23.94
N THR A 209 -11.38 17.64 -23.31
CA THR A 209 -10.12 17.91 -24.02
C THR A 209 -9.62 16.70 -24.80
N THR A 210 -9.54 15.53 -24.18
CA THR A 210 -9.06 14.30 -24.82
C THR A 210 -9.91 13.85 -26.02
N PRO A 211 -11.23 13.66 -25.92
CA PRO A 211 -12.04 13.22 -27.07
C PRO A 211 -12.03 14.25 -28.21
N LEU A 212 -12.04 15.55 -27.89
CA LEU A 212 -11.99 16.61 -28.90
C LEU A 212 -10.67 16.56 -29.67
N LEU A 213 -9.54 16.46 -28.99
CA LEU A 213 -8.23 16.42 -29.64
C LEU A 213 -8.04 15.17 -30.49
N VAL A 214 -8.54 14.01 -30.05
CA VAL A 214 -8.51 12.79 -30.86
C VAL A 214 -9.37 12.96 -32.12
N LEU A 215 -10.59 13.49 -31.99
CA LEU A 215 -11.46 13.74 -33.14
C LEU A 215 -10.83 14.72 -34.13
N VAL A 216 -10.30 15.85 -33.64
CA VAL A 216 -9.62 16.85 -34.46
C VAL A 216 -8.40 16.23 -35.15
N ALA A 217 -7.59 15.45 -34.44
CA ALA A 217 -6.44 14.78 -35.04
C ALA A 217 -6.83 13.79 -36.14
N ILE A 218 -7.92 13.03 -35.96
CA ILE A 218 -8.44 12.12 -36.99
C ILE A 218 -8.88 12.92 -38.22
N ILE A 219 -9.63 14.01 -38.04
CA ILE A 219 -10.07 14.87 -39.14
C ILE A 219 -8.87 15.44 -39.89
N VAL A 220 -7.90 16.02 -39.16
CA VAL A 220 -6.69 16.60 -39.75
C VAL A 220 -5.89 15.54 -40.50
N ALA A 221 -5.71 14.33 -39.96
CA ALA A 221 -5.00 13.25 -40.63
C ALA A 221 -5.66 12.87 -41.96
N HIS A 222 -7.00 12.78 -42.00
CA HIS A 222 -7.72 12.52 -43.25
C HIS A 222 -7.67 13.68 -44.24
N LEU A 223 -7.72 14.93 -43.78
CA LEU A 223 -7.53 16.10 -44.65
C LEU A 223 -6.14 16.12 -45.28
N VAL A 224 -5.09 15.82 -44.50
CA VAL A 224 -3.71 15.69 -45.01
C VAL A 224 -3.60 14.55 -46.02
N ARG A 225 -4.23 13.40 -45.75
CA ARG A 225 -4.30 12.28 -46.71
C ARG A 225 -4.95 12.70 -48.03
N ILE A 226 -6.08 13.41 -47.97
CA ILE A 226 -6.78 13.91 -49.17
C ILE A 226 -5.91 14.93 -49.92
N ALA A 227 -5.28 15.86 -49.21
CA ALA A 227 -4.42 16.89 -49.80
C ALA A 227 -3.15 16.33 -50.47
N THR A 228 -2.62 15.22 -49.95
CA THR A 228 -1.44 14.52 -50.50
C THR A 228 -1.80 13.52 -51.60
N GLY A 229 -3.09 13.30 -51.88
CA GLY A 229 -3.56 12.38 -52.90
C GLY A 229 -3.43 10.89 -52.56
N ILE A 230 -3.04 10.55 -51.32
CA ILE A 230 -2.83 9.16 -50.89
C ILE A 230 -4.19 8.45 -50.77
N THR A 231 -4.36 7.32 -51.44
CA THR A 231 -5.58 6.52 -51.35
C THR A 231 -5.73 5.85 -49.98
N VAL A 232 -6.92 5.34 -49.64
CA VAL A 232 -7.12 4.65 -48.35
C VAL A 232 -6.27 3.36 -48.30
N GLU A 233 -6.19 2.65 -49.41
CA GLU A 233 -5.42 1.41 -49.57
C GLU A 233 -3.92 1.66 -49.43
N GLU A 234 -3.39 2.71 -50.06
CA GLU A 234 -1.99 3.12 -49.90
C GLU A 234 -1.70 3.53 -48.45
N ALA A 235 -2.58 4.31 -47.83
CA ALA A 235 -2.42 4.72 -46.43
C ALA A 235 -2.43 3.52 -45.46
N ARG A 236 -3.21 2.46 -45.76
CA ARG A 236 -3.19 1.20 -45.02
C ARG A 236 -1.90 0.42 -45.26
N ALA A 237 -1.45 0.32 -46.52
CA ALA A 237 -0.23 -0.38 -46.89
C ALA A 237 1.01 0.26 -46.26
N SER A 238 1.02 1.59 -46.14
CA SER A 238 2.10 2.35 -45.53
C SER A 238 1.93 2.57 -44.03
N GLY A 239 0.97 1.94 -43.34
CA GLY A 239 0.79 2.04 -41.88
C GLY A 239 0.23 3.36 -41.34
N TRP A 240 -0.21 4.29 -42.20
CA TRP A 240 -0.90 5.52 -41.78
C TRP A 240 -2.32 5.25 -41.26
N LEU A 241 -2.94 4.17 -41.72
CA LEU A 241 -4.23 3.66 -41.26
C LEU A 241 -4.10 2.18 -40.89
N PHE A 242 -4.94 1.69 -39.98
CA PHE A 242 -4.98 0.26 -39.68
C PHE A 242 -5.33 -0.57 -40.92
N SER A 243 -4.47 -1.55 -41.24
CA SER A 243 -4.72 -2.57 -42.25
C SER A 243 -5.27 -3.84 -41.59
N GLY A 244 -6.05 -4.63 -42.34
CA GLY A 244 -6.44 -5.97 -41.90
C GLY A 244 -7.32 -6.03 -40.64
N VAL A 245 -7.98 -4.92 -40.26
CA VAL A 245 -9.02 -4.96 -39.22
C VAL A 245 -10.20 -5.71 -39.81
N GLY A 246 -10.24 -7.03 -39.62
CA GLY A 246 -11.43 -7.83 -39.91
C GLY A 246 -12.65 -7.28 -39.19
N GLU A 247 -13.84 -7.77 -39.54
CA GLU A 247 -15.03 -7.45 -38.74
C GLU A 247 -14.76 -7.79 -37.27
N ILE A 248 -15.25 -6.96 -36.35
CA ILE A 248 -15.11 -7.22 -34.91
C ILE A 248 -15.74 -8.58 -34.65
N ALA A 249 -14.88 -9.56 -34.34
CA ALA A 249 -15.28 -10.93 -34.15
C ALA A 249 -15.52 -11.18 -32.66
N PHE A 250 -16.75 -11.54 -32.33
CA PHE A 250 -17.11 -11.96 -30.99
C PHE A 250 -16.76 -13.43 -30.79
N VAL A 251 -15.50 -13.66 -30.43
CA VAL A 251 -15.00 -14.98 -30.10
C VAL A 251 -15.04 -15.15 -28.60
N ASN A 252 -15.84 -16.10 -28.13
CA ASN A 252 -15.74 -16.59 -26.76
C ASN A 252 -14.77 -17.78 -26.75
N PRO A 253 -13.49 -17.59 -26.36
CA PRO A 253 -12.49 -18.65 -26.44
C PRO A 253 -12.82 -19.83 -25.52
N LEU A 254 -13.62 -19.63 -24.46
CA LEU A 254 -14.02 -20.70 -23.56
C LEU A 254 -14.99 -21.70 -24.23
N ARG A 255 -15.84 -21.23 -25.14
CA ARG A 255 -16.78 -22.10 -25.87
C ARG A 255 -16.10 -23.02 -26.87
N HIS A 256 -14.91 -22.64 -27.34
CA HIS A 256 -14.16 -23.36 -28.36
C HIS A 256 -12.82 -23.87 -27.83
N ILE A 257 -12.64 -23.95 -26.50
CA ILE A 257 -11.34 -24.25 -25.88
C ILE A 257 -10.80 -25.63 -26.25
N SER A 258 -11.69 -26.59 -26.52
CA SER A 258 -11.32 -27.93 -26.99
C SER A 258 -10.93 -27.98 -28.47
N ALA A 259 -11.45 -27.03 -29.27
CA ALA A 259 -11.08 -26.88 -30.68
C ALA A 259 -9.80 -26.03 -30.86
N LEU A 260 -9.51 -25.16 -29.88
CA LEU A 260 -8.24 -24.47 -29.76
C LEU A 260 -7.20 -25.49 -29.29
N ALA A 261 -6.23 -25.83 -30.14
CA ALA A 261 -5.11 -26.70 -29.79
C ALA A 261 -4.18 -26.01 -28.76
N ILE A 262 -4.68 -25.83 -27.53
CA ILE A 262 -4.00 -25.14 -26.43
C ILE A 262 -2.98 -26.09 -25.79
N ASP A 263 -1.75 -25.61 -25.75
CA ASP A 263 -0.68 -26.19 -24.97
C ASP A 263 -0.75 -25.63 -23.54
N TRP A 264 -1.16 -26.50 -22.62
CA TRP A 264 -1.27 -26.17 -21.19
C TRP A 264 0.08 -25.85 -20.54
N GLN A 265 1.20 -26.31 -21.11
CA GLN A 265 2.53 -25.94 -20.63
C GLN A 265 2.82 -24.47 -20.91
N ILE A 266 2.41 -23.94 -22.09
CA ILE A 266 2.52 -22.51 -22.39
C ILE A 266 1.65 -21.70 -21.42
N ILE A 267 0.44 -22.15 -21.11
CA ILE A 267 -0.41 -21.50 -20.11
C ILE A 267 0.26 -21.49 -18.73
N GLY A 268 0.78 -22.65 -18.29
CA GLY A 268 1.47 -22.83 -17.01
C GLY A 268 2.70 -21.93 -16.86
N ASN A 269 3.49 -21.79 -17.91
CA ASN A 269 4.69 -20.94 -17.91
C ASN A 269 4.38 -19.43 -17.84
N ASN A 270 3.13 -19.03 -18.07
CA ASN A 270 2.70 -17.62 -18.08
C ASN A 270 1.74 -17.27 -16.94
N LEU A 271 1.57 -18.15 -15.94
CA LEU A 271 0.74 -17.89 -14.75
C LEU A 271 1.19 -16.66 -13.95
N GLY A 272 2.48 -16.31 -14.02
CA GLY A 272 3.00 -15.08 -13.41
C GLY A 272 2.28 -13.82 -13.90
N TYR A 273 1.99 -13.72 -15.19
CA TYR A 273 1.24 -12.58 -15.76
C TYR A 273 -0.19 -12.52 -15.22
N ILE A 274 -0.87 -13.67 -15.09
CA ILE A 274 -2.22 -13.74 -14.50
C ILE A 274 -2.19 -13.18 -13.06
N GLY A 275 -1.21 -13.58 -12.26
CA GLY A 275 -1.03 -13.07 -10.90
C GLY A 275 -0.81 -11.56 -10.86
N VAL A 276 0.03 -11.03 -11.75
CA VAL A 276 0.28 -9.59 -11.85
C VAL A 276 -0.97 -8.83 -12.29
N VAL A 277 -1.71 -9.31 -13.30
CA VAL A 277 -2.96 -8.66 -13.74
C VAL A 277 -3.98 -8.64 -12.59
N SER A 278 -4.10 -9.73 -11.84
CA SER A 278 -5.00 -9.81 -10.68
C SER A 278 -4.60 -8.82 -9.59
N LEU A 279 -3.30 -8.72 -9.26
CA LEU A 279 -2.80 -7.75 -8.29
C LEU A 279 -3.02 -6.32 -8.79
N ALA A 280 -2.67 -6.04 -10.04
CA ALA A 280 -2.85 -4.73 -10.68
C ALA A 280 -4.30 -4.28 -10.60
N THR A 281 -5.23 -5.15 -11.00
CA THR A 281 -6.66 -4.90 -10.97
C THR A 281 -7.12 -4.60 -9.55
N THR A 282 -6.67 -5.37 -8.55
CA THR A 282 -7.01 -5.17 -7.14
C THR A 282 -6.52 -3.81 -6.62
N LEU A 283 -5.26 -3.46 -6.89
CA LEU A 283 -4.70 -2.16 -6.48
C LEU A 283 -5.40 -0.99 -7.17
N VAL A 284 -5.69 -1.13 -8.46
CA VAL A 284 -6.37 -0.11 -9.26
C VAL A 284 -7.80 0.12 -8.79
N VAL A 285 -8.56 -0.92 -8.45
CA VAL A 285 -9.91 -0.75 -7.88
C VAL A 285 -9.81 0.11 -6.61
N LEU A 286 -8.92 -0.22 -5.68
CA LEU A 286 -8.74 0.58 -4.47
C LEU A 286 -8.31 2.03 -4.72
N LEU A 287 -7.37 2.25 -5.64
CA LEU A 287 -6.91 3.59 -5.98
C LEU A 287 -8.02 4.42 -6.60
N ASN A 288 -8.84 3.81 -7.47
CA ASN A 288 -9.98 4.49 -8.06
C ASN A 288 -11.07 4.78 -7.03
N GLU A 289 -11.41 3.82 -6.15
CA GLU A 289 -12.42 4.06 -5.12
C GLU A 289 -11.99 5.15 -4.14
N THR A 290 -10.75 5.12 -3.64
CA THR A 290 -10.25 6.17 -2.73
C THR A 290 -10.15 7.54 -3.42
N GLY A 291 -9.75 7.57 -4.69
CA GLY A 291 -9.75 8.81 -5.47
C GLY A 291 -11.15 9.35 -5.76
N LEU A 292 -12.13 8.47 -5.99
CA LEU A 292 -13.52 8.86 -6.22
C LEU A 292 -14.22 9.31 -4.93
N GLU A 293 -13.97 8.64 -3.81
CA GLU A 293 -14.41 9.04 -2.48
C GLU A 293 -13.91 10.47 -2.18
N ALA A 294 -12.62 10.74 -2.41
CA ALA A 294 -12.04 12.08 -2.26
C ALA A 294 -12.60 13.11 -3.25
N ALA A 295 -12.84 12.73 -4.52
CA ALA A 295 -13.31 13.66 -5.55
C ALA A 295 -14.82 13.96 -5.47
N THR A 296 -15.62 13.00 -5.00
CA THR A 296 -17.08 13.13 -4.91
C THR A 296 -17.58 13.50 -3.51
N GLY A 297 -16.73 13.35 -2.48
CA GLY A 297 -17.10 13.58 -1.07
C GLY A 297 -18.13 12.59 -0.56
N ARG A 298 -18.18 11.37 -1.13
CA ARG A 298 -19.11 10.30 -0.74
C ARG A 298 -18.33 9.14 -0.19
N ASP A 299 -18.80 8.59 0.93
CA ASP A 299 -18.25 7.35 1.48
C ASP A 299 -18.52 6.18 0.53
N ILE A 300 -17.47 5.40 0.24
CA ILE A 300 -17.56 4.23 -0.64
C ILE A 300 -17.24 2.97 0.17
N ASP A 301 -18.20 2.05 0.26
CA ASP A 301 -17.96 0.72 0.83
C ASP A 301 -17.10 -0.11 -0.12
N VAL A 302 -15.81 -0.19 0.20
CA VAL A 302 -14.81 -0.94 -0.57
C VAL A 302 -15.17 -2.42 -0.70
N ASP A 303 -15.71 -3.06 0.33
CA ASP A 303 -16.03 -4.49 0.27
C ASP A 303 -17.20 -4.73 -0.68
N HIS A 304 -18.17 -3.82 -0.71
CA HIS A 304 -19.26 -3.84 -1.69
C HIS A 304 -18.76 -3.62 -3.11
N GLU A 305 -17.86 -2.66 -3.32
CA GLU A 305 -17.24 -2.43 -4.64
C GLU A 305 -16.44 -3.66 -5.09
N LEU A 306 -15.55 -4.20 -4.26
CA LEU A 306 -14.76 -5.39 -4.60
C LEU A 306 -15.63 -6.58 -5.03
N ARG A 307 -16.79 -6.80 -4.37
CA ARG A 307 -17.74 -7.84 -4.79
C ARG A 307 -18.29 -7.58 -6.20
N TRP A 308 -18.74 -6.36 -6.50
CA TRP A 308 -19.38 -6.09 -7.78
C TRP A 308 -18.39 -5.91 -8.93
N HIS A 309 -17.21 -5.35 -8.68
CA HIS A 309 -16.10 -5.40 -9.64
C HIS A 309 -15.65 -6.83 -9.90
N GLY A 310 -15.62 -7.69 -8.86
CA GLY A 310 -15.31 -9.10 -9.00
C GLY A 310 -16.33 -9.87 -9.83
N ALA A 311 -17.63 -9.71 -9.50
CA ALA A 311 -18.72 -10.30 -10.27
C ALA A 311 -18.76 -9.80 -11.72
N ALA A 312 -18.49 -8.51 -11.93
CA ALA A 312 -18.40 -7.90 -13.25
C ALA A 312 -17.28 -8.51 -14.09
N ASN A 313 -16.09 -8.68 -13.53
CA ASN A 313 -14.95 -9.27 -14.22
C ASN A 313 -15.12 -10.77 -14.45
N LEU A 314 -15.77 -11.51 -13.54
CA LEU A 314 -16.15 -12.91 -13.79
C LEU A 314 -17.11 -13.01 -14.98
N ALA A 315 -18.16 -12.20 -15.01
CA ALA A 315 -19.11 -12.17 -16.11
C ALA A 315 -18.44 -11.75 -17.44
N ALA A 316 -17.54 -10.77 -17.40
CA ALA A 316 -16.76 -10.35 -18.55
C ALA A 316 -15.87 -11.49 -19.06
N GLY A 317 -15.14 -12.17 -18.18
CA GLY A 317 -14.32 -13.32 -18.55
C GLY A 317 -15.14 -14.46 -19.17
N PHE A 318 -16.31 -14.78 -18.62
CA PHE A 318 -17.22 -15.77 -19.22
C PHE A 318 -17.78 -15.33 -20.58
N ALA A 319 -17.91 -14.02 -20.83
CA ALA A 319 -18.26 -13.48 -22.13
C ALA A 319 -17.08 -13.44 -23.12
N GLY A 320 -15.88 -13.84 -22.70
CA GLY A 320 -14.65 -13.75 -23.49
C GLY A 320 -14.03 -12.35 -23.50
N GLY A 321 -14.40 -11.50 -22.54
CA GLY A 321 -13.99 -10.11 -22.45
C GLY A 321 -12.72 -9.85 -21.66
N LEU A 322 -12.22 -8.62 -21.76
CA LEU A 322 -11.08 -8.10 -21.01
C LEU A 322 -11.49 -7.61 -19.61
N VAL A 323 -10.55 -7.71 -18.67
CA VAL A 323 -10.66 -7.12 -17.33
C VAL A 323 -10.91 -5.60 -17.41
N GLY A 324 -11.80 -5.11 -16.55
CA GLY A 324 -12.15 -3.70 -16.48
C GLY A 324 -12.51 -3.26 -15.07
N ASN A 325 -12.33 -1.98 -14.80
CA ASN A 325 -12.63 -1.32 -13.53
C ASN A 325 -13.19 0.09 -13.78
N ILE A 326 -13.74 0.70 -12.73
CA ILE A 326 -14.06 2.14 -12.72
C ILE A 326 -12.78 2.95 -12.92
N SER A 327 -12.86 4.05 -13.67
CA SER A 327 -11.79 5.05 -13.75
C SER A 327 -12.24 6.36 -13.11
N ILE A 328 -11.37 6.96 -12.30
CA ILE A 328 -11.58 8.34 -11.79
C ILE A 328 -11.85 9.30 -12.94
N GLY A 329 -10.99 9.30 -13.96
CA GLY A 329 -11.09 10.25 -15.08
C GLY A 329 -12.40 10.14 -15.86
N ARG A 330 -12.80 8.91 -16.26
CA ARG A 330 -14.06 8.69 -16.99
C ARG A 330 -15.28 9.02 -16.14
N THR A 331 -15.27 8.62 -14.87
CA THR A 331 -16.41 8.84 -13.96
C THR A 331 -16.57 10.30 -13.60
N MET A 332 -15.46 11.00 -13.38
CA MET A 332 -15.45 12.43 -13.08
C MET A 332 -15.87 13.24 -14.30
N LEU A 333 -15.45 12.86 -15.51
CA LEU A 333 -15.97 13.42 -16.76
C LEU A 333 -17.50 13.26 -16.83
N ASN A 334 -18.00 12.04 -16.63
CA ASN A 334 -19.43 11.77 -16.67
C ASN A 334 -20.19 12.67 -15.67
N TYR A 335 -19.70 12.74 -14.43
CA TYR A 335 -20.28 13.58 -13.39
C TYR A 335 -20.20 15.09 -13.71
N GLN A 336 -19.07 15.58 -14.22
CA GLN A 336 -18.89 16.99 -14.59
C GLN A 336 -19.78 17.41 -15.76
N CYS A 337 -20.07 16.49 -16.67
CA CYS A 337 -21.02 16.68 -17.77
C CYS A 337 -22.50 16.63 -17.31
N GLY A 338 -22.76 16.44 -16.02
CA GLY A 338 -24.10 16.49 -15.45
C GLY A 338 -24.72 15.14 -15.14
N ALA A 339 -23.99 14.03 -15.29
CA ALA A 339 -24.52 12.72 -14.94
C ALA A 339 -24.79 12.61 -13.43
N ARG A 340 -26.00 12.18 -13.08
CA ARG A 340 -26.45 11.94 -11.70
C ARG A 340 -27.13 10.59 -11.54
N THR A 341 -27.63 9.98 -12.63
CA THR A 341 -28.34 8.70 -12.58
C THR A 341 -27.64 7.61 -13.40
N ARG A 342 -28.12 6.37 -13.23
CA ARG A 342 -27.68 5.18 -13.98
C ARG A 342 -28.02 5.25 -15.47
N LEU A 343 -28.85 6.21 -15.90
CA LEU A 343 -29.14 6.42 -17.33
C LEU A 343 -27.87 6.72 -18.14
N SER A 344 -26.93 7.46 -17.55
CA SER A 344 -25.63 7.75 -18.18
C SER A 344 -24.81 6.49 -18.49
N VAL A 345 -24.91 5.45 -17.66
CA VAL A 345 -24.25 4.16 -17.91
C VAL A 345 -24.89 3.47 -19.11
N PHE A 346 -26.22 3.48 -19.21
CA PHE A 346 -26.91 2.88 -20.35
C PHE A 346 -26.59 3.58 -21.67
N THR A 347 -26.49 4.91 -21.69
CA THR A 347 -26.09 5.63 -22.92
C THR A 347 -24.63 5.40 -23.25
N MET A 348 -23.74 5.30 -22.27
CA MET A 348 -22.34 4.91 -22.46
C MET A 348 -22.22 3.51 -23.10
N VAL A 349 -22.96 2.53 -22.56
CA VAL A 349 -23.02 1.16 -23.12
C VAL A 349 -23.66 1.16 -24.51
N GLY A 350 -24.68 1.98 -24.74
CA GLY A 350 -25.30 2.17 -26.05
C GLY A 350 -24.31 2.68 -27.11
N VAL A 351 -23.43 3.63 -26.75
CA VAL A 351 -22.35 4.10 -27.64
C VAL A 351 -21.34 2.99 -27.94
N LEU A 352 -20.96 2.18 -26.95
CA LEU A 352 -20.08 1.03 -27.15
C LEU A 352 -20.72 0.00 -28.11
N ALA A 353 -22.01 -0.30 -27.93
CA ALA A 353 -22.76 -1.21 -28.80
C ALA A 353 -22.92 -0.65 -30.22
N LEU A 354 -23.14 0.66 -30.36
CA LEU A 354 -23.16 1.34 -31.65
C LEU A 354 -21.82 1.21 -32.35
N PHE A 355 -20.72 1.41 -31.62
CA PHE A 355 -19.38 1.33 -32.19
C PHE A 355 -19.06 -0.08 -32.71
N VAL A 356 -19.50 -1.13 -32.01
CA VAL A 356 -19.43 -2.52 -32.51
C VAL A 356 -20.11 -2.65 -33.88
N ALA A 357 -21.32 -2.08 -34.04
CA ALA A 357 -22.06 -2.15 -35.30
C ALA A 357 -21.33 -1.44 -36.45
N PHE A 358 -20.53 -0.41 -36.14
CA PHE A 358 -19.70 0.32 -37.09
C PHE A 358 -18.21 -0.08 -37.03
N SER A 359 -17.92 -1.35 -36.72
CA SER A 359 -16.55 -1.90 -36.61
C SER A 359 -15.62 -1.56 -37.78
N ARG A 360 -16.15 -1.46 -39.00
CA ARG A 360 -15.40 -1.09 -40.22
C ARG A 360 -14.72 0.29 -40.13
N LEU A 361 -15.21 1.18 -39.27
CA LEU A 361 -14.62 2.50 -39.04
C LEU A 361 -13.21 2.43 -38.43
N VAL A 362 -12.87 1.33 -37.76
CA VAL A 362 -11.53 1.17 -37.15
C VAL A 362 -10.43 1.15 -38.22
N GLY A 363 -10.70 0.61 -39.41
CA GLY A 363 -9.77 0.62 -40.54
C GLY A 363 -9.51 2.02 -41.14
N TYR A 364 -10.17 3.06 -40.63
CA TYR A 364 -9.94 4.46 -40.96
C TYR A 364 -9.26 5.23 -39.82
N LEU A 365 -8.89 4.55 -38.73
CA LEU A 365 -8.21 5.19 -37.62
C LEU A 365 -6.69 5.18 -37.85
N PRO A 366 -6.01 6.34 -37.68
CA PRO A 366 -4.56 6.38 -37.73
C PRO A 366 -3.92 5.80 -36.44
N PRO A 367 -3.06 4.77 -36.53
CA PRO A 367 -2.46 4.14 -35.34
C PRO A 367 -1.62 5.10 -34.49
N PHE A 368 -0.90 6.05 -35.13
CA PHE A 368 -0.05 7.01 -34.43
C PHE A 368 -0.84 7.94 -33.49
N ILE A 369 -2.13 8.19 -33.75
CA ILE A 369 -2.99 8.98 -32.86
C ILE A 369 -3.23 8.21 -31.56
N LEU A 370 -3.56 6.91 -31.65
CA LEU A 370 -3.72 6.06 -30.47
C LEU A 370 -2.40 5.92 -29.70
N GLY A 371 -1.28 5.78 -30.42
CA GLY A 371 0.07 5.83 -29.84
C GLY A 371 0.31 7.14 -29.07
N GLY A 372 -0.04 8.30 -29.64
CA GLY A 372 0.09 9.59 -28.98
C GLY A 372 -0.80 9.74 -27.73
N VAL A 373 -2.04 9.23 -27.75
CA VAL A 373 -2.89 9.17 -26.54
C VAL A 373 -2.17 8.38 -25.44
N LEU A 374 -1.66 7.19 -25.76
CA LEU A 374 -0.97 6.34 -24.80
C LEU A 374 0.35 6.95 -24.32
N LEU A 375 1.11 7.63 -25.18
CA LEU A 375 2.31 8.38 -24.79
C LEU A 375 1.99 9.45 -23.75
N SER A 376 0.92 10.23 -23.96
CA SER A 376 0.49 11.26 -23.01
C SER A 376 0.05 10.64 -21.67
N LEU A 377 -0.63 9.49 -21.71
CA LEU A 377 -1.06 8.76 -20.52
C LEU A 377 0.14 8.19 -19.74
N GLY A 378 1.05 7.50 -20.43
CA GLY A 378 2.26 6.93 -19.84
C GLY A 378 3.16 8.00 -19.23
N ALA A 379 3.29 9.17 -19.90
CA ALA A 379 4.00 10.32 -19.37
C ALA A 379 3.36 10.87 -18.09
N SER A 380 2.02 10.93 -18.05
CA SER A 380 1.27 11.41 -16.89
C SER A 380 1.42 10.46 -15.69
N ILE A 381 1.31 9.14 -15.92
CA ILE A 381 1.51 8.11 -14.88
C ILE A 381 2.96 8.15 -14.37
N THR A 382 3.94 8.21 -15.27
CA THR A 382 5.37 8.29 -14.92
C THR A 382 5.66 9.54 -14.09
N GLN A 383 5.08 10.69 -14.47
CA GLN A 383 5.27 11.92 -13.70
C GLN A 383 4.71 11.80 -12.27
N GLU A 384 3.52 11.24 -12.10
CA GLU A 384 2.90 11.14 -10.77
C GLU A 384 3.60 10.11 -9.88
N TRP A 385 3.94 8.95 -10.42
CA TRP A 385 4.40 7.82 -9.60
C TRP A 385 5.91 7.67 -9.53
N LEU A 386 6.66 8.11 -10.54
CA LEU A 386 8.12 8.07 -10.55
C LEU A 386 8.73 9.42 -10.16
N MET A 387 8.28 10.53 -10.77
CA MET A 387 8.93 11.83 -10.54
C MET A 387 8.47 12.49 -9.24
N ARG A 388 7.16 12.58 -9.01
CA ARG A 388 6.59 13.25 -7.82
C ARG A 388 6.72 12.44 -6.54
N SER A 389 6.83 11.12 -6.62
CA SER A 389 7.05 10.25 -5.45
C SER A 389 8.39 10.54 -4.76
N ARG A 390 9.41 11.01 -5.50
CA ARG A 390 10.71 11.42 -4.93
C ARG A 390 10.59 12.43 -3.78
N ALA A 391 9.65 13.38 -3.89
CA ALA A 391 9.45 14.40 -2.87
C ALA A 391 8.62 13.91 -1.67
N LYS A 392 7.90 12.78 -1.83
CA LYS A 392 6.99 12.21 -0.82
C LYS A 392 7.62 11.05 -0.04
N LEU A 393 8.70 10.46 -0.53
CA LEU A 393 9.28 9.22 -0.02
C LEU A 393 10.66 9.42 0.61
N SER A 394 11.01 8.53 1.55
CA SER A 394 12.37 8.41 2.05
C SER A 394 13.33 7.96 0.93
N HIS A 395 14.64 8.18 1.10
CA HIS A 395 15.62 7.75 0.10
C HIS A 395 15.60 6.23 -0.17
N LEU A 396 15.36 5.42 0.87
CA LEU A 396 15.28 3.97 0.73
C LEU A 396 14.01 3.54 -0.02
N ASP A 397 12.86 4.11 0.34
CA ASP A 397 11.59 3.83 -0.33
C ASP A 397 11.61 4.26 -1.79
N TYR A 398 12.20 5.42 -2.09
CA TYR A 398 12.35 5.88 -3.46
C TYR A 398 13.35 5.03 -4.25
N GLY A 399 14.44 4.57 -3.61
CA GLY A 399 15.35 3.59 -4.19
C GLY A 399 14.64 2.29 -4.59
N LEU A 400 13.71 1.80 -3.77
CA LEU A 400 12.87 0.65 -4.06
C LEU A 400 11.96 0.89 -5.28
N VAL A 401 11.36 2.09 -5.39
CA VAL A 401 10.54 2.48 -6.56
C VAL A 401 11.36 2.43 -7.84
N ILE A 402 12.56 3.03 -7.85
CA ILE A 402 13.47 3.01 -9.01
C ILE A 402 13.88 1.58 -9.35
N LEU A 403 14.28 0.80 -8.35
CA LEU A 403 14.72 -0.58 -8.55
C LEU A 403 13.61 -1.44 -9.15
N THR A 404 12.39 -1.34 -8.62
CA THR A 404 11.22 -2.06 -9.13
C THR A 404 10.92 -1.66 -10.57
N ALA A 405 10.94 -0.36 -10.87
CA ALA A 405 10.73 0.14 -12.23
C ALA A 405 11.82 -0.34 -13.21
N ALA A 406 13.09 -0.31 -12.79
CA ALA A 406 14.20 -0.78 -13.61
C ALA A 406 14.09 -2.28 -13.90
N ILE A 407 13.80 -3.11 -12.89
CA ILE A 407 13.61 -4.56 -13.07
C ILE A 407 12.42 -4.83 -14.00
N GLY A 408 11.33 -4.09 -13.87
CA GLY A 408 10.12 -4.32 -14.68
C GLY A 408 10.25 -3.88 -16.13
N VAL A 409 11.02 -2.83 -16.40
CA VAL A 409 11.26 -2.33 -17.77
C VAL A 409 12.37 -3.11 -18.48
N LEU A 410 13.44 -3.45 -17.78
CA LEU A 410 14.61 -4.13 -18.36
C LEU A 410 14.50 -5.66 -18.33
N GLY A 411 13.67 -6.20 -17.44
CA GLY A 411 13.51 -7.63 -17.21
C GLY A 411 12.05 -8.07 -17.34
N SER A 412 11.55 -8.74 -16.30
CA SER A 412 10.17 -9.24 -16.25
C SER A 412 9.34 -8.44 -15.27
N ILE A 413 8.20 -7.92 -15.72
CA ILE A 413 7.22 -7.27 -14.83
C ILE A 413 6.75 -8.18 -13.70
N SER A 414 6.62 -9.49 -13.95
CA SER A 414 6.23 -10.47 -12.94
C SER A 414 7.27 -10.59 -11.84
N PHE A 415 8.54 -10.64 -12.22
CA PHE A 415 9.64 -10.65 -11.25
C PHE A 415 9.76 -9.31 -10.52
N ALA A 416 9.59 -8.18 -11.21
CA ALA A 416 9.63 -6.85 -10.62
C ALA A 416 8.60 -6.68 -9.50
N VAL A 417 7.36 -7.09 -9.75
CA VAL A 417 6.28 -7.04 -8.77
C VAL A 417 6.58 -7.94 -7.57
N ALA A 418 7.01 -9.18 -7.81
CA ALA A 418 7.35 -10.11 -6.72
C ALA A 418 8.53 -9.61 -5.87
N ALA A 419 9.61 -9.17 -6.51
CA ALA A 419 10.79 -8.63 -5.84
C ALA A 419 10.48 -7.32 -5.10
N GLY A 420 9.72 -6.41 -5.71
CA GLY A 420 9.32 -5.15 -5.12
C GLY A 420 8.45 -5.34 -3.87
N LEU A 421 7.48 -6.27 -3.92
CA LEU A 421 6.66 -6.64 -2.77
C LEU A 421 7.52 -7.29 -1.67
N ALA A 422 8.34 -8.28 -2.00
CA ALA A 422 9.19 -8.99 -1.04
C ALA A 422 10.17 -8.04 -0.34
N LEU A 423 10.83 -7.15 -1.10
CA LEU A 423 11.77 -6.18 -0.56
C LEU A 423 11.06 -5.10 0.27
N SER A 424 9.86 -4.67 -0.14
CA SER A 424 9.06 -3.74 0.68
C SER A 424 8.64 -4.36 2.01
N CYS A 425 8.18 -5.61 2.00
CA CYS A 425 7.85 -6.35 3.22
C CYS A 425 9.08 -6.51 4.11
N LEU A 426 10.24 -6.85 3.53
CA LEU A 426 11.50 -6.95 4.27
C LEU A 426 11.89 -5.61 4.90
N LEU A 427 11.85 -4.51 4.14
CA LEU A 427 12.15 -3.18 4.66
C LEU A 427 11.18 -2.76 5.75
N PHE A 428 9.90 -3.08 5.62
CA PHE A 428 8.90 -2.84 6.66
C PHE A 428 9.22 -3.62 7.94
N VAL A 429 9.53 -4.92 7.82
CA VAL A 429 9.93 -5.76 8.98
C VAL A 429 11.19 -5.22 9.64
N LEU A 430 12.20 -4.83 8.85
CA LEU A 430 13.42 -4.22 9.38
C LEU A 430 13.12 -2.87 10.05
N ALA A 431 12.29 -2.02 9.46
CA ALA A 431 11.88 -0.75 10.07
C ALA A 431 11.18 -0.96 11.42
N CYS A 432 10.29 -1.95 11.51
CA CYS A 432 9.65 -2.34 12.77
C CYS A 432 10.67 -2.90 13.79
N ALA A 433 11.60 -3.74 13.35
CA ALA A 433 12.62 -4.35 14.23
C ALA A 433 13.63 -3.32 14.74
N TYR A 434 13.96 -2.31 13.93
CA TYR A 434 14.91 -1.26 14.29
C TYR A 434 14.27 -0.06 15.00
N SER A 435 12.94 -0.02 15.12
CA SER A 435 12.23 1.01 15.86
C SER A 435 12.69 1.03 17.34
N PRO A 436 13.09 2.20 17.88
CA PRO A 436 13.60 2.30 19.24
C PRO A 436 12.49 2.02 20.25
N VAL A 437 12.62 0.89 20.97
CA VAL A 437 11.75 0.52 22.10
C VAL A 437 11.95 1.47 23.27
N ILE A 438 13.18 1.95 23.47
CA ILE A 438 13.53 2.84 24.57
C ILE A 438 13.27 4.27 24.11
N CYS A 439 12.22 4.88 24.67
CA CYS A 439 11.90 6.28 24.47
C CYS A 439 12.93 7.17 25.17
N LYS A 440 13.21 6.85 26.44
CA LYS A 440 14.15 7.59 27.29
C LYS A 440 14.76 6.69 28.35
N ASP A 441 15.93 7.07 28.84
CA ASP A 441 16.71 6.33 29.82
C ASP A 441 17.28 7.33 30.82
N TYR A 442 16.67 7.40 31.99
CA TYR A 442 16.97 8.36 33.05
C TYR A 442 17.74 7.69 34.19
N LEU A 443 18.67 8.43 34.80
CA LEU A 443 19.33 8.05 36.04
C LEU A 443 18.97 9.08 37.12
N HIS A 444 18.38 8.62 38.21
CA HIS A 444 17.93 9.46 39.32
C HIS A 444 18.54 8.96 40.64
N PRO A 445 19.14 9.84 41.47
CA PRO A 445 19.44 9.50 42.86
C PRO A 445 18.14 9.32 43.64
N ALA A 446 17.95 8.25 44.41
CA ALA A 446 16.73 8.07 45.23
C ALA A 446 16.58 9.12 46.37
N HIS A 447 17.57 10.00 46.56
CA HIS A 447 17.50 11.18 47.41
C HIS A 447 17.92 12.42 46.61
N GLY A 448 16.97 13.33 46.35
CA GLY A 448 17.20 14.62 45.66
C GLY A 448 15.87 15.34 45.31
N ASP A 449 15.95 16.63 44.97
CA ASP A 449 14.82 17.60 44.80
C ASP A 449 13.85 17.32 43.61
N GLY A 450 13.54 16.07 43.27
CA GLY A 450 12.52 15.72 42.28
C GLY A 450 12.80 16.20 40.84
N ARG A 451 14.03 16.62 40.52
CA ARG A 451 14.43 17.07 39.18
C ARG A 451 15.05 15.93 38.38
N LEU A 452 14.27 15.43 37.41
CA LEU A 452 14.72 14.49 36.37
C LEU A 452 15.86 15.09 35.53
N SER A 453 17.09 14.63 35.72
CA SER A 453 18.22 14.99 34.84
C SER A 453 18.22 14.08 33.58
N PRO A 454 18.16 14.64 32.35
CA PRO A 454 18.07 13.85 31.12
C PRO A 454 19.34 13.09 30.72
N THR A 455 20.48 13.29 31.39
CA THR A 455 21.79 12.86 30.87
C THR A 455 22.67 12.20 31.94
N VAL A 456 23.12 10.97 31.66
CA VAL A 456 24.12 10.21 32.44
C VAL A 456 25.47 10.95 32.56
N GLN A 457 25.69 12.00 31.78
CA GLN A 457 26.99 12.64 31.58
C GLN A 457 27.33 13.75 32.59
N GLU A 458 26.36 14.20 33.41
CA GLU A 458 26.59 15.23 34.44
C GLU A 458 26.66 14.69 35.87
N ALA A 459 26.43 13.40 36.08
CA ALA A 459 26.54 12.77 37.41
C ALA A 459 27.99 12.37 37.76
N ASN A 460 28.93 13.32 37.70
CA ASN A 460 30.29 13.11 38.24
C ASN A 460 30.36 13.27 39.77
N SER A 461 29.27 13.70 40.40
CA SER A 461 29.11 13.75 41.85
C SER A 461 28.32 12.53 42.31
N ARG A 462 29.00 11.60 42.99
CA ARG A 462 28.33 10.56 43.80
C ARG A 462 27.30 11.22 44.71
N PRO A 463 26.05 10.74 44.77
CA PRO A 463 25.31 10.80 46.02
C PRO A 463 26.11 9.96 47.02
N GLU A 464 26.63 10.57 48.08
CA GLU A 464 27.56 9.92 49.01
C GLU A 464 26.95 8.74 49.77
N SER A 465 25.63 8.57 49.75
CA SER A 465 24.92 7.37 50.21
C SER A 465 23.50 7.41 49.68
N GLY A 466 23.19 6.62 48.66
CA GLY A 466 21.83 6.59 48.11
C GLY A 466 21.64 5.52 47.05
N ARG A 467 20.45 4.93 47.04
CA ARG A 467 19.98 4.01 46.01
C ARG A 467 19.96 4.72 44.65
N LEU A 468 20.50 4.13 43.60
CA LEU A 468 20.37 4.67 42.24
C LEU A 468 19.12 4.09 41.58
N LEU A 469 18.20 4.96 41.18
CA LEU A 469 16.98 4.62 40.46
C LEU A 469 17.18 4.90 38.98
N ARG A 470 17.11 3.87 38.13
CA ARG A 470 17.19 4.01 36.68
C ARG A 470 15.82 3.75 36.07
N ILE A 471 15.36 4.63 35.19
CA ILE A 471 14.02 4.55 34.60
C ILE A 471 14.16 4.47 33.09
N ILE A 472 13.63 3.40 32.50
CA ILE A 472 13.61 3.20 31.06
C ILE A 472 12.16 3.31 30.59
N GLU A 473 11.86 4.40 29.89
CA GLU A 473 10.54 4.63 29.27
C GLU A 473 10.38 3.76 28.02
N LEU A 474 9.45 2.81 28.12
CA LEU A 474 8.89 1.90 27.12
C LEU A 474 8.11 2.62 26.02
N GLN A 475 8.31 2.34 24.73
CA GLN A 475 7.35 2.78 23.70
C GLN A 475 7.13 1.77 22.57
N GLY A 476 5.96 1.88 21.94
CA GLY A 476 5.62 1.11 20.75
C GLY A 476 5.18 -0.32 21.06
N PHE A 477 5.18 -1.18 20.04
CA PHE A 477 4.87 -2.60 20.18
C PHE A 477 6.16 -3.36 20.46
N ILE A 478 6.25 -4.06 21.58
CA ILE A 478 7.45 -4.81 21.95
C ILE A 478 7.26 -6.25 21.48
N PHE A 479 8.16 -6.69 20.62
CA PHE A 479 8.12 -8.03 20.03
C PHE A 479 9.53 -8.62 19.95
N PHE A 480 9.65 -9.88 19.54
CA PHE A 480 10.96 -10.56 19.45
C PHE A 480 12.05 -9.72 18.76
N GLY A 481 11.70 -9.02 17.68
CA GLY A 481 12.64 -8.26 16.85
C GLY A 481 13.30 -7.08 17.57
N ASN A 482 12.66 -6.51 18.60
CA ASN A 482 13.14 -5.32 19.30
C ASN A 482 13.40 -5.54 20.81
N ALA A 483 12.83 -6.56 21.43
CA ALA A 483 12.99 -6.88 22.85
C ALA A 483 14.44 -7.25 23.24
N ASN A 484 15.21 -7.85 22.32
CA ASN A 484 16.64 -8.14 22.55
C ASN A 484 17.46 -6.86 22.77
N ARG A 485 17.09 -5.74 22.15
CA ARG A 485 17.78 -4.46 22.36
C ARG A 485 17.56 -3.91 23.75
N LEU A 486 16.36 -4.10 24.31
CA LEU A 486 16.09 -3.78 25.70
C LEU A 486 16.97 -4.63 26.63
N THR A 487 17.05 -5.93 26.37
CA THR A 487 17.91 -6.84 27.15
C THR A 487 19.38 -6.42 27.09
N GLU A 488 19.88 -6.09 25.89
CA GLU A 488 21.27 -5.65 25.71
C GLU A 488 21.53 -4.29 26.34
N ARG A 489 20.58 -3.35 26.27
CA ARG A 489 20.70 -2.07 26.98
C ARG A 489 20.78 -2.30 28.48
N VAL A 490 19.92 -3.15 29.06
CA VAL A 490 19.99 -3.49 30.49
C VAL A 490 21.35 -4.11 30.84
N ARG A 491 21.87 -5.02 29.99
CA ARG A 491 23.22 -5.59 30.18
C ARG A 491 24.30 -4.50 30.18
N GLN A 492 24.25 -3.55 29.24
CA GLN A 492 25.16 -2.41 29.22
C GLN A 492 25.04 -1.54 30.48
N CYS A 493 23.83 -1.36 31.02
CA CYS A 493 23.62 -0.62 32.27
C CYS A 493 24.30 -1.29 33.47
N LEU A 494 24.20 -2.62 33.54
CA LEU A 494 24.84 -3.45 34.56
C LEU A 494 26.38 -3.43 34.43
N MET A 495 26.92 -3.47 33.22
CA MET A 495 28.38 -3.43 32.99
C MET A 495 28.98 -2.03 33.17
N GLY A 496 28.24 -0.98 32.81
CA GLY A 496 28.70 0.41 32.74
C GLY A 496 28.62 1.20 34.05
N ARG A 497 28.48 0.56 35.22
CA ARG A 497 28.30 1.18 36.55
C ARG A 497 27.01 2.00 36.73
N GLY A 498 26.03 1.85 35.82
CA GLY A 498 24.75 2.58 35.87
C GLY A 498 23.62 1.83 36.59
N LEU A 499 23.84 0.58 36.96
CA LEU A 499 22.98 -0.22 37.82
C LEU A 499 23.90 -1.12 38.66
N ALA A 500 23.95 -0.91 39.98
CA ALA A 500 24.85 -1.62 40.90
C ALA A 500 24.05 -2.42 41.93
N VAL A 501 24.74 -3.23 42.74
CA VAL A 501 24.15 -3.92 43.89
C VAL A 501 23.42 -2.90 44.77
N GLY A 502 22.14 -3.15 45.03
CA GLY A 502 21.28 -2.22 45.76
C GLY A 502 20.62 -1.13 44.90
N GLY A 503 20.90 -0.99 43.60
CA GLY A 503 20.15 -0.09 42.71
C GLY A 503 18.74 -0.61 42.38
N ALA A 504 17.94 0.20 41.66
CA ALA A 504 16.61 -0.18 41.18
C ALA A 504 16.42 0.21 39.71
N LEU A 505 15.84 -0.69 38.92
CA LEU A 505 15.43 -0.47 37.53
C LEU A 505 13.91 -0.39 37.45
N VAL A 506 13.37 0.70 36.90
CA VAL A 506 11.95 0.84 36.58
C VAL A 506 11.78 0.75 35.06
N LEU A 507 11.00 -0.22 34.61
CA LEU A 507 10.57 -0.32 33.22
C LEU A 507 9.16 0.27 33.09
N ASP A 508 9.04 1.38 32.37
CA ASP A 508 7.77 2.10 32.24
C ASP A 508 7.05 1.74 30.94
N PHE A 509 5.89 1.09 31.02
CA PHE A 509 5.08 0.65 29.88
C PHE A 509 4.02 1.68 29.48
N THR A 510 4.08 2.92 29.97
CA THR A 510 3.05 3.95 29.74
C THR A 510 2.77 4.21 28.25
N ARG A 511 3.79 4.12 27.38
CA ARG A 511 3.67 4.32 25.93
C ARG A 511 3.74 3.02 25.11
N VAL A 512 3.63 1.87 25.77
CA VAL A 512 3.64 0.56 25.11
C VAL A 512 2.23 0.22 24.64
N ILE A 513 2.09 -0.11 23.36
CA ILE A 513 0.78 -0.43 22.74
C ILE A 513 0.49 -1.94 22.75
N GLY A 514 1.47 -2.79 23.00
CA GLY A 514 1.29 -4.23 23.05
C GLY A 514 2.60 -5.01 23.14
N LEU A 515 2.47 -6.31 23.41
CA LEU A 515 3.54 -7.27 23.66
C LEU A 515 3.26 -8.57 22.89
N ASP A 516 4.27 -9.17 22.27
CA ASP A 516 4.17 -10.58 21.82
C ASP A 516 4.66 -11.54 22.92
N SER A 517 4.42 -12.85 22.73
CA SER A 517 4.86 -13.88 23.67
C SER A 517 6.39 -13.93 23.82
N ALA A 518 7.14 -13.56 22.78
CA ALA A 518 8.60 -13.59 22.81
C ALA A 518 9.20 -12.41 23.59
N ALA A 519 8.55 -11.24 23.57
CA ALA A 519 8.89 -10.07 24.37
C ALA A 519 8.71 -10.37 25.86
N VAL A 520 7.66 -11.11 26.21
CA VAL A 520 7.45 -11.61 27.58
C VAL A 520 8.63 -12.47 28.03
N PHE A 521 9.10 -13.42 27.22
CA PHE A 521 10.31 -14.21 27.55
C PHE A 521 11.56 -13.35 27.70
N ALA A 522 11.73 -12.31 26.86
CA ALA A 522 12.84 -11.38 26.97
C ALA A 522 12.79 -10.58 28.30
N LEU A 523 11.60 -10.20 28.76
CA LEU A 523 11.40 -9.54 30.06
C LEU A 523 11.70 -10.47 31.24
N SER A 524 11.31 -11.75 31.17
CA SER A 524 11.72 -12.74 32.17
C SER A 524 13.24 -12.91 32.23
N ARG A 525 13.93 -12.82 31.08
CA ARG A 525 15.39 -12.83 31.04
C ARG A 525 16.00 -11.59 31.68
N ILE A 526 15.39 -10.42 31.49
CA ILE A 526 15.79 -9.18 32.16
C ILE A 526 15.65 -9.31 33.68
N GLN A 527 14.54 -9.88 34.17
CA GLN A 527 14.36 -10.18 35.60
C GLN A 527 15.49 -11.02 36.18
N GLN A 528 15.85 -12.11 35.48
CA GLN A 528 16.95 -12.99 35.90
C GLN A 528 18.30 -12.25 35.92
N LEU A 529 18.57 -11.41 34.91
CA LEU A 529 19.80 -10.62 34.84
C LEU A 529 19.90 -9.59 35.98
N ILE A 530 18.79 -8.94 36.31
CA ILE A 530 18.71 -7.93 37.38
C ILE A 530 18.84 -8.60 38.75
N ALA A 531 18.12 -9.70 38.98
CA ALA A 531 18.21 -10.48 40.21
C ALA A 531 19.63 -11.02 40.44
N ALA A 532 20.30 -11.55 39.40
CA ALA A 532 21.68 -12.02 39.49
C ALA A 532 22.69 -10.91 39.83
N ALA A 533 22.36 -9.66 39.51
CA ALA A 533 23.18 -8.49 39.85
C ALA A 533 22.87 -7.88 41.23
N GLY A 534 21.86 -8.39 41.95
CA GLY A 534 21.46 -7.86 43.25
C GLY A 534 20.84 -6.46 43.19
N ALA A 535 20.16 -6.13 42.09
CA ALA A 535 19.38 -4.90 41.94
C ALA A 535 17.87 -5.21 41.94
N ASP A 536 17.05 -4.22 42.27
CA ASP A 536 15.59 -4.34 42.25
C ASP A 536 15.02 -4.02 40.87
N LEU A 537 13.87 -4.61 40.55
CA LEU A 537 13.10 -4.32 39.35
C LEU A 537 11.69 -3.86 39.73
N ALA A 538 11.17 -2.87 39.03
CA ALA A 538 9.75 -2.52 39.07
C ALA A 538 9.19 -2.30 37.67
N PHE A 539 7.89 -2.46 37.54
CA PHE A 539 7.15 -2.19 36.31
C PHE A 539 6.11 -1.08 36.53
N VAL A 540 6.00 -0.15 35.59
CA VAL A 540 4.83 0.73 35.49
C VAL A 540 3.98 0.22 34.34
N VAL A 541 2.76 -0.21 34.62
CA VAL A 541 1.85 -0.85 33.66
C VAL A 541 0.47 -0.19 33.76
N PRO A 542 0.12 0.74 32.86
CA PRO A 542 -1.10 1.52 32.99
C PRO A 542 -2.37 0.74 32.63
N THR A 543 -2.26 -0.27 31.75
CA THR A 543 -3.43 -0.95 31.17
C THR A 543 -3.56 -2.39 31.66
N ARG A 544 -4.83 -2.82 31.87
CA ARG A 544 -5.14 -4.19 32.32
C ARG A 544 -4.72 -5.26 31.31
N GLU A 545 -4.76 -4.94 30.02
CA GLU A 545 -4.37 -5.85 28.94
C GLU A 545 -2.87 -6.19 28.99
N LEU A 546 -2.01 -5.17 29.16
CA LEU A 546 -0.57 -5.38 29.34
C LEU A 546 -0.29 -6.13 30.64
N ALA A 547 -0.96 -5.75 31.74
CA ALA A 547 -0.81 -6.44 33.02
C ALA A 547 -1.20 -7.92 32.92
N HIS A 548 -2.27 -8.24 32.21
CA HIS A 548 -2.71 -9.61 31.98
C HIS A 548 -1.69 -10.40 31.14
N ALA A 549 -1.18 -9.81 30.04
CA ALA A 549 -0.15 -10.43 29.21
C ALA A 549 1.13 -10.74 30.00
N LEU A 550 1.57 -9.81 30.84
CA LEU A 550 2.75 -9.99 31.69
C LEU A 550 2.53 -11.00 32.83
N LYS A 551 1.32 -11.06 33.41
CA LYS A 551 0.95 -12.07 34.42
C LYS A 551 0.89 -13.47 33.82
N GLN A 552 0.24 -13.64 32.67
CA GLN A 552 0.23 -14.92 31.95
C GLN A 552 1.64 -15.38 31.57
N GLY A 553 2.51 -14.42 31.28
CA GLY A 553 3.93 -14.62 31.03
C GLY A 553 4.80 -14.98 32.23
N GLY A 554 4.26 -14.93 33.45
CA GLY A 554 5.03 -15.09 34.69
C GLY A 554 6.00 -13.95 34.97
N VAL A 555 5.90 -12.81 34.27
CA VAL A 555 6.73 -11.62 34.50
C VAL A 555 6.17 -10.81 35.66
N LEU A 556 4.84 -10.65 35.76
CA LEU A 556 4.21 -10.05 36.94
C LEU A 556 3.81 -11.16 37.93
N GLY A 557 4.43 -11.16 39.10
CA GLY A 557 4.14 -12.04 40.23
C GLY A 557 4.16 -11.28 41.56
N GLU A 558 4.09 -11.98 42.70
CA GLU A 558 4.10 -11.33 44.03
C GLU A 558 5.44 -10.68 44.40
N THR A 559 6.52 -11.08 43.73
CA THR A 559 7.90 -10.69 44.09
C THR A 559 8.39 -9.41 43.42
N VAL A 560 7.73 -8.93 42.36
CA VAL A 560 8.16 -7.75 41.60
C VAL A 560 7.08 -6.67 41.66
N PRO A 561 7.35 -5.49 42.25
CA PRO A 561 6.36 -4.43 42.37
C PRO A 561 5.91 -3.90 41.00
N SER A 562 4.60 -3.67 40.89
CA SER A 562 3.96 -3.12 39.70
C SER A 562 3.07 -1.95 40.04
N PHE A 563 3.20 -0.85 39.32
CA PHE A 563 2.48 0.41 39.54
C PHE A 563 1.66 0.78 38.31
N GLN A 564 0.59 1.56 38.48
CA GLN A 564 -0.17 2.09 37.33
C GLN A 564 0.44 3.38 36.77
N GLU A 565 1.14 4.14 37.62
CA GLU A 565 1.73 5.43 37.28
C GLU A 565 3.18 5.48 37.76
N LEU A 566 4.00 6.22 37.01
CA LEU A 566 5.41 6.40 37.32
C LEU A 566 5.63 7.10 38.67
N ALA A 567 4.74 8.03 39.04
CA ALA A 567 4.80 8.74 40.32
C ALA A 567 4.79 7.79 41.53
N HIS A 568 3.90 6.79 41.54
CA HIS A 568 3.84 5.80 42.61
C HIS A 568 5.11 4.93 42.70
N ALA A 569 5.76 4.66 41.56
CA ALA A 569 7.03 3.94 41.56
C ALA A 569 8.15 4.78 42.19
N PHE A 570 8.15 6.11 41.96
CA PHE A 570 9.08 7.03 42.61
C PHE A 570 8.89 7.06 44.12
N GLU A 571 7.65 7.31 44.58
CA GLU A 571 7.32 7.37 46.01
C GLU A 571 7.77 6.11 46.76
N PHE A 572 7.51 4.93 46.17
CA PHE A 572 7.92 3.65 46.75
C PHE A 572 9.44 3.53 46.93
N TYR A 573 10.23 3.90 45.92
CA TYR A 573 11.68 3.78 46.01
C TYR A 573 12.34 4.89 46.85
N GLU A 574 11.73 6.07 46.95
CA GLU A 574 12.15 7.12 47.89
C GLU A 574 11.92 6.68 49.34
N GLU A 575 10.74 6.14 49.64
CA GLU A 575 10.40 5.62 50.97
C GLU A 575 11.35 4.46 51.34
N LEU A 576 11.58 3.53 50.42
CA LEU A 576 12.47 2.39 50.64
C LEU A 576 13.93 2.83 50.87
N ALA A 577 14.39 3.87 50.16
CA ALA A 577 15.72 4.44 50.38
C ALA A 577 15.84 5.17 51.73
N SER A 578 14.73 5.72 52.25
CA SER A 578 14.70 6.38 53.56
C SER A 578 14.75 5.41 54.74
N VAL A 579 14.26 4.17 54.55
CA VAL A 579 14.18 3.14 55.59
C VAL A 579 15.42 2.23 55.61
N ASP A 580 16.00 1.92 54.45
CA ASP A 580 17.15 1.03 54.30
C ASP A 580 18.25 1.70 53.45
N PRO A 581 19.10 2.55 54.05
CA PRO A 581 20.24 3.13 53.33
C PRO A 581 21.16 1.96 52.96
N ALA A 582 21.26 1.70 51.65
CA ALA A 582 22.00 0.59 51.05
C ALA A 582 23.26 0.20 51.85
N PRO A 583 23.59 -1.10 51.98
CA PRO A 583 24.66 -1.54 52.86
C PRO A 583 25.94 -0.79 52.51
N ALA A 584 26.38 0.09 53.41
CA ALA A 584 27.64 0.79 53.29
C ALA A 584 28.72 -0.23 52.95
N ILE A 585 29.46 0.02 51.87
CA ILE A 585 30.60 -0.80 51.48
C ILE A 585 31.54 -0.87 52.70
N ARG A 586 31.44 -1.93 53.51
CA ARG A 586 32.39 -2.27 54.57
C ARG A 586 33.66 -2.81 53.92
N GLY A 587 34.34 -1.97 53.16
CA GLY A 587 35.76 -2.12 52.88
C GLY A 587 36.55 -1.67 54.11
N GLU A 588 37.56 -2.46 54.48
CA GLU A 588 38.70 -2.07 55.36
C GLU A 588 38.62 -2.26 56.89
N ARG A 589 37.62 -2.91 57.49
CA ARG A 589 37.70 -3.25 58.93
C ARG A 589 37.67 -4.74 59.31
N ASN A 590 37.91 -5.65 58.37
CA ASN A 590 37.95 -7.09 58.64
C ASN A 590 39.26 -7.80 58.26
N PHE A 591 40.37 -7.07 58.08
CA PHE A 591 41.67 -7.73 57.87
C PHE A 591 42.36 -8.13 59.19
N VAL A 592 42.13 -7.39 60.29
CA VAL A 592 42.75 -7.69 61.59
C VAL A 592 41.99 -8.78 62.37
N GLY A 593 40.66 -8.87 62.20
CA GLY A 593 39.85 -9.92 62.84
C GLY A 593 39.97 -11.31 62.21
N GLN A 594 40.42 -11.40 60.95
CA GLN A 594 40.64 -12.69 60.25
C GLN A 594 42.03 -13.30 60.53
N LEU A 595 42.97 -12.52 61.09
CA LEU A 595 44.30 -13.00 61.48
C LEU A 595 44.31 -13.66 62.87
N THR A 596 43.40 -13.28 63.76
CA THR A 596 43.31 -13.87 65.12
C THR A 596 42.57 -15.21 65.16
N THR A 597 41.85 -15.60 64.10
CA THR A 597 41.16 -16.91 64.03
C THR A 597 42.03 -18.03 63.44
N LYS A 598 43.23 -17.74 62.95
CA LYS A 598 44.14 -18.73 62.31
C LYS A 598 45.40 -19.06 63.11
N ILE A 599 45.63 -18.44 64.26
CA ILE A 599 46.70 -18.81 65.19
C ILE A 599 46.05 -19.00 66.56
N GLY A 600 45.74 -20.26 66.88
CA GLY A 600 45.09 -20.63 68.13
C GLY A 600 45.99 -20.36 69.32
N VAL A 601 45.55 -19.46 70.20
CA VAL A 601 46.00 -19.38 71.59
C VAL A 601 44.75 -19.20 72.44
N ALA A 602 44.63 -20.03 73.46
CA ALA A 602 43.51 -20.07 74.40
C ALA A 602 43.57 -18.94 75.43
N ASP A 603 42.41 -18.75 76.06
CA ASP A 603 42.13 -18.13 77.35
C ASP A 603 41.74 -16.64 77.47
N ALA A 604 40.71 -16.50 78.34
CA ALA A 604 40.37 -15.40 79.24
C ALA A 604 39.24 -14.42 78.84
N THR A 605 38.12 -14.60 79.56
CA THR A 605 37.23 -13.59 80.18
C THR A 605 36.07 -12.95 79.37
N ALA A 606 34.85 -13.20 79.86
CA ALA A 606 33.62 -12.39 79.70
C ALA A 606 33.62 -11.22 80.73
N PRO A 607 32.55 -10.42 80.96
CA PRO A 607 31.29 -10.11 80.23
C PRO A 607 31.01 -8.57 80.14
N LEU A 608 29.82 -8.14 79.66
CA LEU A 608 28.98 -6.99 80.14
C LEU A 608 27.91 -6.63 79.07
N LEU A 609 26.64 -7.04 79.24
CA LEU A 609 25.45 -6.23 79.67
C LEU A 609 25.16 -5.02 78.73
N SER A 610 23.96 -4.78 78.17
CA SER A 610 22.61 -4.81 78.77
C SER A 610 21.49 -4.51 77.73
N HIS A 611 20.28 -4.97 78.08
CA HIS A 611 18.90 -4.85 77.54
C HIS A 611 18.39 -3.45 77.08
N PRO A 612 17.14 -3.26 76.51
CA PRO A 612 15.93 -4.09 76.66
C PRO A 612 15.02 -4.35 75.43
N ARG A 613 14.08 -5.28 75.69
CA ARG A 613 13.03 -5.84 74.84
C ARG A 613 11.85 -4.89 74.58
N ARG A 614 11.29 -5.04 73.38
CA ARG A 614 10.01 -4.53 72.87
C ARG A 614 8.84 -5.22 73.59
N ARG A 615 7.77 -4.47 73.90
CA ARG A 615 6.46 -4.97 74.35
C ARG A 615 5.64 -5.43 73.13
N GLU A 616 5.08 -6.63 73.21
CA GLU A 616 4.05 -7.15 72.31
C GLU A 616 2.67 -6.52 72.58
N ARG A 617 1.88 -6.33 71.52
CA ARG A 617 0.42 -6.45 71.55
C ARG A 617 -0.04 -7.10 70.24
N GLU A 618 -0.89 -8.11 70.41
CA GLU A 618 -1.52 -9.01 69.43
C GLU A 618 -2.62 -8.33 68.58
N PRO A 619 -3.09 -9.00 67.50
CA PRO A 619 -3.87 -8.41 66.42
C PRO A 619 -5.38 -8.35 66.72
N PHE A 620 -6.11 -7.43 66.08
CA PHE A 620 -7.57 -7.42 66.13
C PHE A 620 -8.19 -7.43 64.73
N ASP A 621 -9.24 -8.24 64.67
CA ASP A 621 -9.90 -8.89 63.54
C ASP A 621 -10.93 -7.99 62.82
N VAL A 622 -11.17 -8.29 61.55
CA VAL A 622 -12.10 -7.61 60.64
C VAL A 622 -13.35 -8.45 60.47
N SER A 623 -14.51 -7.98 60.95
CA SER A 623 -15.79 -8.38 60.34
C SER A 623 -16.99 -7.48 60.72
N SER A 624 -17.48 -6.80 59.67
CA SER A 624 -18.91 -6.60 59.38
C SER A 624 -19.67 -5.45 60.09
N PRO A 625 -20.86 -5.03 59.60
CA PRO A 625 -21.04 -3.71 59.02
C PRO A 625 -22.19 -2.90 59.67
N GLY A 626 -22.22 -1.59 59.47
CA GLY A 626 -23.35 -0.74 59.86
C GLY A 626 -23.24 0.63 59.22
N SER A 627 -24.19 0.95 58.35
CA SER A 627 -25.20 2.02 58.53
C SER A 627 -24.60 3.42 58.38
N ASP A 628 -24.79 4.05 57.22
CA ASP A 628 -25.94 4.92 56.91
C ASP A 628 -25.52 6.39 57.05
N GLU A 629 -25.56 7.11 55.93
CA GLU A 629 -26.35 8.34 55.73
C GLU A 629 -25.68 9.32 54.75
N ARG A 630 -26.44 9.60 53.68
CA ARG A 630 -26.77 10.91 53.11
C ARG A 630 -25.63 11.89 52.79
N SER A 631 -25.50 12.31 51.52
CA SER A 631 -26.25 13.47 51.01
C SER A 631 -25.88 13.87 49.57
N THR A 632 -26.92 13.91 48.72
CA THR A 632 -27.31 14.99 47.78
C THR A 632 -26.46 15.42 46.56
N SER A 633 -27.15 15.37 45.41
CA SER A 633 -27.18 16.35 44.27
C SER A 633 -25.96 16.34 43.32
N HIS A 634 -26.06 16.50 41.99
CA HIS A 634 -27.02 17.20 41.15
C HIS A 634 -26.91 16.74 39.66
N SER A 635 -28.06 16.56 38.99
CA SER A 635 -28.40 16.95 37.60
C SER A 635 -27.41 16.83 36.42
N THR A 636 -27.68 15.84 35.54
CA THR A 636 -28.03 15.92 34.08
C THR A 636 -27.10 16.55 33.01
N PRO A 637 -27.24 16.13 31.73
CA PRO A 637 -26.15 15.99 30.76
C PRO A 637 -26.20 16.98 29.57
N ILE A 638 -25.10 17.02 28.81
CA ILE A 638 -25.06 17.17 27.33
C ILE A 638 -24.07 16.14 26.80
#